data_AF-A0A451BRH0-F1
#
_entry.id   AF-A0A451BRH0-F1
#
_cell.length_a   1.000
_cell.length_b   1.000
_cell.length_c   1.000
_cell.angle_alpha   90.00
_cell.angle_beta   90.00
_cell.angle_gamma   90.00
#
_symmetry.space_group_name_H-M   'P 1'
#
loop_
_entity.id
_entity.type
_entity.pdbx_description
1 polymer ?
#
loop_
_entity_poly.entity_id
_entity_poly.type
_entity_poly.pdbx_seq_one_letter_code
_entity_poly.pdbx_strand_id
1 'polypeptide(L)'
;VEILKKPVVNGKLLEGDRYKHWISPQQIKKASLKTTFEKVCKHLKQWEWGDEEMVDYMAAFIMLYPFHKFMNYRPWLYLLGGSQSGKTTLIESFIMPLYSNLVMKMDKSTAHSTAQEIGNTAIIPIFDEFEKFRRLEEILELFKMTSSKGGGVKKSGTPGKEPLRFEIKQMPFFASIYTPTSIKGDFAQDNRTLIFKLSKNKKERQAPKIFTEDECKELRGNIISSVIENWNAISSTVKSIEQQKENIVKSLGNKITSRTVNNFCYTLALIHIAREGKDKTLKATVPEWSYDDIQRDDGDRVLTDILHARINYEGKEHLIVDLMYSAIEENNEEDKQILRKNGITPANSKGEQIIAFDSKQIKKTLFKQDDYYSKLHIGDVLERLPGAKKNQNTHFGQGDTRRSTQVPFSVIKEVARGGGVSDVRDLAEKQESTKEQKAQHTESPQKAKQKESTLINDPLKHYKVSVEYITTKEQTVSAFAELLTTNKPIALDIETYSKDKGYGDKGGLDPYLSEIRLVQCYSGGEKIYVFDLQKVTLKDFPKEFWKRQLVCHNALFELQHLRHKGIHPKKVDCTLLIAHTLSGKTIKWGMSLKKLCEKALKINLSKEQQVSNWSVETLSKEQIEYASIDALVTFKLFEKIEPFLKKKEKALSYETKKDAQHSLTKMKLSGLYINRNKHQSLMDQWKQEQEESESKIKDILGEINPNSSKQLNVWLKENMDKQTLAKWKKTKTGKLQTSQDVLKLYKDQIPWFKDHERFKGAGKNFSTYGEGLLKQINPITGRLHSDVFLAGTVTGRLSSAKPNCQNFPKDKSFREIFEAPKGKTLVLADYSQMELRVASLISQDKTMLKAYENGIDLHKKTASFVAGVSETEVTKEQRQQAKAINFGFLFGQKAQGFVNYARDKYGVVMSLKEAENAQRKFFQTYKGLKAWQEKIKKEVVKNLKVQTPLGFVRYFEKGTNQWSLENEALNLPVQGGAAESILKALKHIEEKLDWKKAQIINCIHDEIIIESDDDYVEEAGKILEEGMMQGFLDVFPKGCTRDLVEVGKGKNWQEAK
;
A
#
# COMPACT_ATOMS: atom_id res chain seq x y z
N VAL A 1 -11.72 -36.17 -32.68
CA VAL A 1 -10.82 -37.30 -32.35
C VAL A 1 -9.56 -37.29 -33.21
N GLU A 2 -9.62 -37.25 -34.55
CA GLU A 2 -8.41 -37.13 -35.37
C GLU A 2 -7.64 -35.80 -35.18
N ILE A 3 -8.36 -34.68 -35.02
CA ILE A 3 -7.80 -33.35 -34.65
C ILE A 3 -7.19 -33.34 -33.24
N LEU A 4 -7.59 -34.28 -32.37
CA LEU A 4 -6.99 -34.45 -31.03
C LEU A 4 -5.78 -35.39 -31.06
N LYS A 5 -5.60 -36.14 -32.17
CA LYS A 5 -4.50 -37.10 -32.40
C LYS A 5 -3.37 -36.53 -33.27
N LYS A 6 -3.53 -35.32 -33.81
CA LYS A 6 -2.52 -34.55 -34.54
C LYS A 6 -2.63 -33.08 -34.02
N PRO A 7 -1.65 -32.14 -34.15
CA PRO A 7 -1.71 -30.77 -33.54
C PRO A 7 -2.07 -29.47 -34.38
N VAL A 8 -3.33 -28.95 -34.54
CA VAL A 8 -3.80 -27.90 -35.56
C VAL A 8 -3.53 -26.39 -35.27
N VAL A 9 -3.01 -25.61 -36.24
CA VAL A 9 -3.06 -24.11 -36.42
C VAL A 9 -3.24 -23.58 -37.89
N ASN A 10 -4.10 -22.57 -38.12
CA ASN A 10 -4.73 -22.16 -39.41
C ASN A 10 -5.74 -23.17 -39.98
N GLY A 11 -6.27 -24.06 -39.13
CA GLY A 11 -6.82 -25.32 -39.64
C GLY A 11 -5.72 -26.31 -40.06
N LYS A 12 -4.42 -26.00 -39.87
CA LYS A 12 -3.29 -26.91 -40.14
C LYS A 12 -2.29 -27.17 -39.02
N LEU A 13 -2.04 -28.43 -38.74
CA LEU A 13 -1.25 -28.84 -37.60
C LEU A 13 0.24 -28.66 -37.76
N LEU A 14 0.95 -27.90 -36.89
CA LEU A 14 2.43 -27.88 -36.70
C LEU A 14 2.79 -26.88 -35.57
N GLU A 15 3.77 -27.03 -34.68
CA GLU A 15 4.81 -28.03 -34.42
C GLU A 15 5.14 -27.94 -32.92
N GLY A 16 5.39 -29.07 -32.26
CA GLY A 16 5.57 -29.16 -30.82
C GLY A 16 4.76 -30.33 -30.27
N ASP A 17 5.41 -31.48 -30.21
CA ASP A 17 4.95 -32.82 -29.81
C ASP A 17 4.40 -32.93 -28.35
N ARG A 18 3.73 -31.90 -27.82
CA ARG A 18 3.39 -31.78 -26.39
C ARG A 18 2.48 -32.88 -25.84
N TYR A 19 1.69 -33.55 -26.69
CA TYR A 19 0.88 -34.71 -26.29
C TYR A 19 1.45 -36.05 -26.79
N LYS A 20 2.37 -36.06 -27.77
CA LYS A 20 2.89 -37.30 -28.37
C LYS A 20 3.73 -38.09 -27.39
N HIS A 21 4.54 -37.42 -26.57
CA HIS A 21 5.32 -38.07 -25.51
C HIS A 21 4.45 -38.53 -24.31
N TRP A 22 3.22 -38.03 -24.21
CA TRP A 22 2.30 -38.37 -23.12
C TRP A 22 1.47 -39.61 -23.40
N ILE A 23 1.53 -40.12 -24.63
CA ILE A 23 0.78 -41.29 -25.07
C ILE A 23 1.74 -42.21 -25.82
N SER A 24 2.28 -43.23 -25.15
CA SER A 24 2.91 -44.32 -25.90
C SER A 24 1.79 -45.15 -26.58
N PRO A 25 1.93 -45.52 -27.87
CA PRO A 25 0.93 -46.36 -28.56
C PRO A 25 0.65 -47.68 -27.83
N GLN A 26 1.60 -48.17 -27.02
CA GLN A 26 1.50 -49.40 -26.23
C GLN A 26 0.64 -49.22 -24.96
N GLN A 27 0.43 -48.00 -24.46
CA GLN A 27 -0.44 -47.70 -23.30
C GLN A 27 -1.89 -47.37 -23.68
N ILE A 28 -2.21 -47.21 -24.98
CA ILE A 28 -3.59 -46.95 -25.45
C ILE A 28 -4.37 -48.27 -25.51
N LYS A 29 -4.60 -48.92 -24.36
CA LYS A 29 -5.59 -49.99 -24.27
C LYS A 29 -6.39 -49.87 -22.98
N LYS A 30 -7.62 -49.36 -23.13
CA LYS A 30 -8.79 -49.52 -22.24
C LYS A 30 -8.73 -48.82 -20.87
N ALA A 31 -8.31 -47.56 -20.83
CA ALA A 31 -8.62 -46.73 -19.67
C ALA A 31 -10.12 -46.37 -19.69
N SER A 32 -10.92 -46.97 -18.80
CA SER A 32 -12.33 -46.61 -18.66
C SER A 32 -12.46 -45.17 -18.15
N LEU A 33 -13.31 -44.37 -18.79
CA LEU A 33 -13.61 -43.01 -18.31
C LEU A 33 -14.13 -43.04 -16.87
N LYS A 34 -14.99 -44.01 -16.55
CA LYS A 34 -15.52 -44.23 -15.20
C LYS A 34 -14.41 -44.45 -14.19
N THR A 35 -13.54 -45.44 -14.42
CA THR A 35 -12.47 -45.80 -13.49
C THR A 35 -11.45 -44.67 -13.33
N THR A 36 -11.13 -43.97 -14.41
CA THR A 36 -10.20 -42.85 -14.40
C THR A 36 -10.79 -41.68 -13.59
N PHE A 37 -12.06 -41.35 -13.83
CA PHE A 37 -12.78 -40.32 -13.09
C PHE A 37 -12.85 -40.64 -11.59
N GLU A 38 -13.21 -41.88 -11.23
CA GLU A 38 -13.23 -42.35 -9.83
C GLU A 38 -11.85 -42.27 -9.17
N LYS A 39 -10.76 -42.57 -9.89
CA LYS A 39 -9.37 -42.45 -9.39
C LYS A 39 -9.02 -40.99 -9.08
N VAL A 40 -9.41 -40.04 -9.94
CA VAL A 40 -9.21 -38.59 -9.70
C VAL A 40 -10.05 -38.12 -8.51
N CYS A 41 -11.34 -38.48 -8.45
CA CYS A 41 -12.22 -38.14 -7.33
C CYS A 41 -11.67 -38.67 -6.00
N LYS A 42 -11.23 -39.94 -5.97
CA LYS A 42 -10.64 -40.55 -4.77
C LYS A 42 -9.41 -39.79 -4.28
N HIS A 43 -8.58 -39.29 -5.19
CA HIS A 43 -7.42 -38.49 -4.82
C HIS A 43 -7.82 -37.11 -4.27
N LEU A 44 -8.77 -36.43 -4.91
CA LEU A 44 -9.26 -35.11 -4.47
C LEU A 44 -9.97 -35.16 -3.10
N LYS A 45 -10.59 -36.29 -2.74
CA LYS A 45 -11.21 -36.52 -1.41
C LYS A 45 -10.22 -36.47 -0.24
N GLN A 46 -8.92 -36.40 -0.50
CA GLN A 46 -7.90 -36.16 0.53
C GLN A 46 -7.91 -34.72 1.07
N TRP A 47 -8.49 -33.78 0.32
CA TRP A 47 -8.76 -32.42 0.78
C TRP A 47 -10.19 -32.32 1.32
N GLU A 48 -10.40 -31.44 2.30
CA GLU A 48 -11.75 -31.12 2.79
C GLU A 48 -12.38 -30.06 1.88
N TRP A 49 -13.46 -30.43 1.19
CA TRP A 49 -14.21 -29.53 0.31
C TRP A 49 -15.35 -28.86 1.07
N GLY A 50 -15.77 -27.68 0.61
CA GLY A 50 -16.93 -26.98 1.17
C GLY A 50 -18.25 -27.73 0.94
N ASP A 51 -18.31 -28.49 -0.15
CA ASP A 51 -19.40 -29.38 -0.52
C ASP A 51 -18.79 -30.66 -1.12
N GLU A 52 -19.36 -31.83 -0.80
CA GLU A 52 -18.85 -33.11 -1.32
C GLU A 52 -18.98 -33.24 -2.84
N GLU A 53 -20.00 -32.62 -3.44
CA GLU A 53 -20.22 -32.65 -4.89
C GLU A 53 -19.12 -31.90 -5.65
N MET A 54 -18.48 -30.89 -5.04
CA MET A 54 -17.39 -30.13 -5.66
C MET A 54 -16.22 -31.01 -6.13
N VAL A 55 -16.02 -32.17 -5.47
CA VAL A 55 -15.00 -33.15 -5.84
C VAL A 55 -15.19 -33.63 -7.27
N ASP A 56 -16.43 -33.96 -7.65
CA ASP A 56 -16.74 -34.52 -8.96
C ASP A 56 -16.56 -33.49 -10.07
N TYR A 57 -16.97 -32.24 -9.80
CA TYR A 57 -16.81 -31.14 -10.74
C TYR A 57 -15.35 -30.72 -10.89
N MET A 58 -14.59 -30.66 -9.79
CA MET A 58 -13.15 -30.41 -9.86
C MET A 58 -12.43 -31.55 -10.60
N ALA A 59 -12.79 -32.81 -10.35
CA ALA A 59 -12.24 -33.95 -11.08
C ALA A 59 -12.51 -33.85 -12.59
N ALA A 60 -13.75 -33.49 -12.96
CA ALA A 60 -14.11 -33.30 -14.36
C ALA A 60 -13.33 -32.15 -15.02
N PHE A 61 -13.17 -31.01 -14.33
CA PHE A 61 -12.36 -29.90 -14.83
C PHE A 61 -10.89 -30.27 -14.98
N ILE A 62 -10.32 -30.98 -14.01
CA ILE A 62 -8.97 -31.52 -14.09
C ILE A 62 -8.86 -32.44 -15.31
N MET A 63 -9.81 -33.34 -15.55
CA MET A 63 -9.75 -34.24 -16.72
C MET A 63 -9.91 -33.53 -18.07
N LEU A 64 -10.68 -32.44 -18.11
CA LEU A 64 -10.89 -31.62 -19.31
C LEU A 64 -9.77 -30.60 -19.54
N TYR A 65 -8.94 -30.32 -18.54
CA TYR A 65 -7.85 -29.33 -18.57
C TYR A 65 -6.97 -29.44 -19.82
N PRO A 66 -6.48 -30.62 -20.22
CA PRO A 66 -5.66 -30.78 -21.43
C PRO A 66 -6.38 -30.41 -22.74
N PHE A 67 -7.72 -30.36 -22.74
CA PHE A 67 -8.58 -30.18 -23.91
C PHE A 67 -9.23 -28.80 -23.98
N HIS A 68 -8.92 -27.88 -23.07
CA HIS A 68 -9.61 -26.58 -22.94
C HIS A 68 -9.65 -25.76 -24.24
N LYS A 69 -8.63 -25.84 -25.10
CA LYS A 69 -8.62 -25.16 -26.41
C LYS A 69 -9.71 -25.63 -27.37
N PHE A 70 -10.17 -26.87 -27.23
CA PHE A 70 -11.23 -27.46 -28.04
C PHE A 70 -12.62 -27.23 -27.45
N MET A 71 -12.70 -26.65 -26.25
CA MET A 71 -13.96 -26.32 -25.59
C MET A 71 -14.48 -24.97 -26.08
N ASN A 72 -15.77 -24.90 -26.39
CA ASN A 72 -16.43 -23.65 -26.79
C ASN A 72 -16.61 -22.69 -25.61
N TYR A 73 -16.72 -23.22 -24.40
CA TYR A 73 -16.87 -22.46 -23.15
C TYR A 73 -15.74 -22.86 -22.20
N ARG A 74 -15.04 -21.86 -21.66
CA ARG A 74 -13.88 -22.03 -20.78
C ARG A 74 -14.05 -21.15 -19.54
N PRO A 75 -14.53 -21.70 -18.41
CA PRO A 75 -14.68 -20.93 -17.18
C PRO A 75 -13.35 -20.58 -16.53
N TRP A 76 -13.34 -19.55 -15.69
CA TRP A 76 -12.22 -19.26 -14.80
C TRP A 76 -12.40 -20.06 -13.52
N LEU A 77 -11.42 -20.89 -13.19
CA LEU A 77 -11.48 -21.73 -12.00
C LEU A 77 -10.89 -20.97 -10.82
N TYR A 78 -11.68 -20.78 -9.76
CA TYR A 78 -11.23 -20.20 -8.50
C TYR A 78 -11.21 -21.26 -7.41
N LEU A 79 -10.07 -21.47 -6.78
CA LEU A 79 -9.91 -22.31 -5.61
C LEU A 79 -9.73 -21.45 -4.37
N LEU A 80 -10.77 -21.39 -3.54
CA LEU A 80 -10.79 -20.63 -2.30
C LEU A 80 -10.50 -21.52 -1.09
N GLY A 81 -10.00 -20.91 -0.02
CA GLY A 81 -9.84 -21.60 1.26
C GLY A 81 -8.95 -20.81 2.21
N GLY A 82 -9.13 -20.97 3.51
CA GLY A 82 -8.34 -20.25 4.51
C GLY A 82 -6.85 -20.65 4.52
N SER A 83 -6.08 -20.03 5.42
CA SER A 83 -4.74 -20.53 5.75
C SER A 83 -4.84 -22.00 6.19
N GLN A 84 -3.89 -22.84 5.72
CA GLN A 84 -3.83 -24.28 6.01
C GLN A 84 -4.94 -25.15 5.38
N SER A 85 -5.74 -24.65 4.43
CA SER A 85 -6.73 -25.47 3.71
C SER A 85 -6.11 -26.41 2.64
N GLY A 86 -4.79 -26.36 2.43
CA GLY A 86 -4.10 -27.24 1.48
C GLY A 86 -4.17 -26.80 0.01
N LYS A 87 -4.59 -25.56 -0.31
CA LYS A 87 -4.64 -25.01 -1.69
C LYS A 87 -3.32 -25.15 -2.45
N THR A 88 -2.25 -24.58 -1.89
CA THR A 88 -0.92 -24.63 -2.50
C THR A 88 -0.45 -26.08 -2.66
N THR A 89 -0.78 -26.96 -1.71
CA THR A 89 -0.49 -28.40 -1.80
C THR A 89 -1.26 -29.08 -2.95
N LEU A 90 -2.56 -28.79 -3.14
CA LEU A 90 -3.33 -29.32 -4.27
C LEU A 90 -2.73 -28.90 -5.62
N ILE A 91 -2.29 -27.64 -5.71
CA ILE A 91 -1.70 -27.09 -6.93
C ILE A 91 -0.32 -27.68 -7.17
N GLU A 92 0.59 -27.54 -6.21
CA GLU A 92 2.01 -27.89 -6.38
C GLU A 92 2.27 -29.40 -6.33
N SER A 93 1.43 -30.17 -5.62
CA SER A 93 1.65 -31.60 -5.42
C SER A 93 0.73 -32.50 -6.24
N PHE A 94 -0.32 -31.96 -6.87
CA PHE A 94 -1.19 -32.76 -7.75
C PHE A 94 -1.34 -32.15 -9.14
N ILE A 95 -1.93 -30.95 -9.26
CA ILE A 95 -2.27 -30.37 -10.56
C ILE A 95 -1.01 -30.08 -11.41
N MET A 96 0.02 -29.48 -10.81
CA MET A 96 1.27 -29.17 -11.50
C MET A 96 2.05 -30.42 -11.93
N PRO A 97 2.30 -31.41 -11.06
CA PRO A 97 2.94 -32.66 -11.46
C PRO A 97 2.13 -33.45 -12.49
N LEU A 98 0.80 -33.45 -12.37
CA LEU A 98 -0.08 -34.17 -13.29
C LEU A 98 0.00 -33.62 -14.71
N TYR A 99 0.20 -32.31 -14.92
CA TYR A 99 0.19 -31.70 -16.25
C TYR A 99 1.50 -31.05 -16.71
N SER A 100 2.50 -30.92 -15.84
CA SER A 100 3.86 -30.50 -16.18
C SER A 100 3.85 -29.30 -17.15
N ASN A 101 4.41 -29.46 -18.36
CA ASN A 101 4.56 -28.40 -19.36
C ASN A 101 3.25 -27.83 -19.96
N LEU A 102 2.07 -28.34 -19.58
CA LEU A 102 0.77 -27.74 -19.94
C LEU A 102 0.24 -26.73 -18.92
N VAL A 103 0.84 -26.65 -17.74
CA VAL A 103 0.47 -25.67 -16.72
C VAL A 103 1.67 -24.83 -16.33
N MET A 104 1.45 -23.56 -16.05
CA MET A 104 2.52 -22.65 -15.64
C MET A 104 2.07 -21.85 -14.43
N LYS A 105 2.87 -21.89 -13.36
CA LYS A 105 2.63 -21.07 -12.17
C LYS A 105 3.10 -19.64 -12.45
N MET A 106 2.19 -18.69 -12.29
CA MET A 106 2.40 -17.28 -12.57
C MET A 106 2.75 -16.55 -11.27
N ASP A 107 4.03 -16.43 -10.95
CA ASP A 107 4.49 -15.80 -9.71
C ASP A 107 4.75 -14.29 -9.89
N LYS A 108 3.90 -13.43 -9.34
CA LYS A 108 4.03 -11.95 -9.39
C LYS A 108 4.05 -11.36 -10.82
N SER A 109 3.47 -12.07 -11.79
CA SER A 109 3.42 -11.66 -13.20
C SER A 109 2.53 -10.43 -13.44
N THR A 110 2.84 -9.65 -14.47
CA THR A 110 2.01 -8.53 -14.95
C THR A 110 1.10 -8.99 -16.08
N ALA A 111 0.03 -8.24 -16.41
CA ALA A 111 -0.82 -8.58 -17.55
C ALA A 111 -0.04 -8.66 -18.88
N HIS A 112 1.04 -7.89 -19.04
CA HIS A 112 1.89 -7.95 -20.23
C HIS A 112 2.74 -9.22 -20.27
N SER A 113 3.45 -9.54 -19.17
CA SER A 113 4.27 -10.76 -19.11
C SER A 113 3.43 -12.02 -19.18
N THR A 114 2.26 -12.03 -18.53
CA THR A 114 1.27 -13.11 -18.64
C THR A 114 0.84 -13.33 -20.08
N ALA A 115 0.57 -12.25 -20.84
CA ALA A 115 0.17 -12.36 -22.24
C ALA A 115 1.30 -12.95 -23.12
N GLN A 116 2.56 -12.57 -22.86
CA GLN A 116 3.71 -13.10 -23.58
C GLN A 116 3.98 -14.57 -23.27
N GLU A 117 3.90 -14.96 -22.00
CA GLU A 117 4.14 -16.34 -21.54
C GLU A 117 3.07 -17.31 -22.06
N ILE A 118 1.79 -16.92 -22.06
CA ILE A 118 0.73 -17.77 -22.59
C ILE A 118 0.69 -17.77 -24.13
N GLY A 119 0.93 -16.61 -24.77
CA GLY A 119 0.91 -16.43 -26.22
C GLY A 119 -0.26 -17.15 -26.92
N ASN A 120 0.04 -17.83 -28.05
CA ASN A 120 -0.86 -18.76 -28.74
C ASN A 120 -0.71 -20.22 -28.26
N THR A 121 -0.06 -20.46 -27.12
CA THR A 121 0.23 -21.81 -26.63
C THR A 121 -1.00 -22.45 -25.96
N ALA A 122 -0.94 -23.73 -25.59
CA ALA A 122 -1.96 -24.41 -24.77
C ALA A 122 -1.59 -24.43 -23.27
N ILE A 123 -0.72 -23.51 -22.84
CA ILE A 123 -0.28 -23.41 -21.45
C ILE A 123 -1.39 -22.76 -20.63
N ILE A 124 -1.78 -23.44 -19.55
CA ILE A 124 -2.79 -22.95 -18.63
C ILE A 124 -2.11 -22.19 -17.48
N PRO A 125 -2.40 -20.90 -17.33
CA PRO A 125 -1.81 -20.11 -16.25
C PRO A 125 -2.49 -20.42 -14.91
N ILE A 126 -1.69 -20.68 -13.89
CA ILE A 126 -2.10 -20.91 -12.51
C ILE A 126 -1.55 -19.77 -11.64
N PHE A 127 -2.44 -19.01 -11.01
CA PHE A 127 -2.09 -17.92 -10.11
C PHE A 127 -2.33 -18.36 -8.66
N ASP A 128 -1.25 -18.54 -7.91
CA ASP A 128 -1.29 -18.85 -6.47
C ASP A 128 -1.20 -17.56 -5.65
N GLU A 129 -1.92 -17.49 -4.52
CA GLU A 129 -2.08 -16.27 -3.73
C GLU A 129 -2.53 -15.06 -4.56
N PHE A 130 -3.51 -15.29 -5.45
CA PHE A 130 -3.94 -14.34 -6.47
C PHE A 130 -4.39 -12.97 -5.90
N GLU A 131 -4.89 -12.95 -4.67
CA GLU A 131 -5.26 -11.72 -3.96
C GLU A 131 -4.09 -10.77 -3.67
N LYS A 132 -2.85 -11.26 -3.69
CA LYS A 132 -1.66 -10.45 -3.36
C LYS A 132 -1.06 -9.71 -4.55
N PHE A 133 -1.66 -9.84 -5.73
CA PHE A 133 -1.15 -9.22 -6.94
C PHE A 133 -1.53 -7.74 -7.00
N ARG A 134 -0.52 -6.87 -7.06
CA ARG A 134 -0.70 -5.40 -7.06
C ARG A 134 -1.48 -4.85 -8.27
N ARG A 135 -1.62 -5.62 -9.34
CA ARG A 135 -2.28 -5.24 -10.62
C ARG A 135 -3.30 -6.30 -11.06
N LEU A 136 -4.03 -6.81 -10.08
CA LEU A 136 -5.04 -7.86 -10.23
C LEU A 136 -6.02 -7.56 -11.39
N GLU A 137 -6.54 -6.33 -11.42
CA GLU A 137 -7.53 -5.88 -12.39
C GLU A 137 -7.02 -5.98 -13.83
N GLU A 138 -5.75 -5.62 -14.10
CA GLU A 138 -5.18 -5.70 -15.44
C GLU A 138 -5.03 -7.14 -15.94
N ILE A 139 -4.76 -8.09 -15.03
CA ILE A 139 -4.69 -9.53 -15.34
C ILE A 139 -6.09 -10.06 -15.63
N LEU A 140 -7.08 -9.64 -14.84
CA LEU A 140 -8.48 -10.01 -15.08
C LEU A 140 -8.98 -9.42 -16.42
N GLU A 141 -8.63 -8.18 -16.74
CA GLU A 141 -8.93 -7.53 -18.02
C GLU A 141 -8.29 -8.26 -19.21
N LEU A 142 -7.06 -8.77 -19.06
CA LEU A 142 -6.44 -9.58 -20.09
C LEU A 142 -7.29 -10.82 -20.46
N PHE A 143 -7.79 -11.55 -19.46
CA PHE A 143 -8.59 -12.75 -19.72
C PHE A 143 -10.05 -12.41 -20.10
N LYS A 144 -10.58 -11.25 -19.68
CA LYS A 144 -11.92 -10.77 -20.07
C LYS A 144 -12.06 -10.67 -21.59
N MET A 145 -11.03 -10.13 -22.24
CA MET A 145 -11.00 -9.87 -23.68
C MET A 145 -11.15 -11.14 -24.54
N THR A 146 -11.06 -12.35 -23.96
CA THR A 146 -10.68 -13.55 -24.72
C THR A 146 -11.62 -14.75 -24.55
N SER A 147 -12.67 -14.62 -23.73
CA SER A 147 -13.50 -15.74 -23.28
C SER A 147 -14.84 -15.90 -24.05
N SER A 148 -15.01 -15.25 -25.21
CA SER A 148 -16.12 -15.48 -26.15
C SER A 148 -15.71 -16.50 -27.22
N LYS A 149 -16.69 -17.04 -27.98
CA LYS A 149 -16.49 -18.03 -29.07
C LYS A 149 -15.34 -17.65 -30.04
N GLY A 150 -15.06 -16.35 -30.20
CA GLY A 150 -14.07 -15.82 -31.14
C GLY A 150 -12.62 -15.69 -30.64
N GLY A 151 -12.34 -15.84 -29.34
CA GLY A 151 -11.03 -15.46 -28.79
C GLY A 151 -10.81 -13.94 -28.81
N GLY A 152 -9.77 -13.46 -28.14
CA GLY A 152 -9.43 -12.03 -28.05
C GLY A 152 -8.04 -11.75 -28.58
N VAL A 153 -7.90 -10.70 -29.41
CA VAL A 153 -6.62 -10.23 -29.94
C VAL A 153 -6.23 -8.93 -29.24
N LYS A 154 -5.21 -8.98 -28.39
CA LYS A 154 -4.63 -7.77 -27.79
C LYS A 154 -3.49 -7.27 -28.69
N LYS A 155 -3.64 -6.07 -29.26
CA LYS A 155 -2.54 -5.37 -29.95
C LYS A 155 -1.66 -4.71 -28.89
N SER A 156 -0.45 -5.22 -28.66
CA SER A 156 0.57 -4.49 -27.92
C SER A 156 1.74 -4.16 -28.85
N GLY A 157 2.18 -2.91 -28.83
CA GLY A 157 3.33 -2.46 -29.62
C GLY A 157 3.98 -1.21 -29.04
N THR A 158 5.31 -1.21 -29.02
CA THR A 158 6.17 -0.02 -28.97
C THR A 158 6.06 0.70 -30.32
N PRO A 159 6.08 2.05 -30.39
CA PRO A 159 6.03 2.77 -31.66
C PRO A 159 7.14 2.27 -32.61
N GLY A 160 6.77 1.82 -33.82
CA GLY A 160 7.70 1.39 -34.86
C GLY A 160 7.94 -0.13 -35.02
N LYS A 161 7.29 -1.00 -34.24
CA LYS A 161 7.28 -2.46 -34.50
C LYS A 161 5.87 -2.96 -34.87
N GLU A 162 5.78 -3.99 -35.70
CA GLU A 162 4.49 -4.61 -36.03
C GLU A 162 3.77 -5.09 -34.75
N PRO A 163 2.47 -4.79 -34.60
CA PRO A 163 1.72 -5.14 -33.40
C PRO A 163 1.64 -6.65 -33.25
N LEU A 164 2.10 -7.16 -32.11
CA LEU A 164 1.98 -8.58 -31.78
C LEU A 164 0.50 -8.93 -31.63
N ARG A 165 0.05 -9.96 -32.37
CA ARG A 165 -1.31 -10.53 -32.27
C ARG A 165 -1.26 -11.82 -31.46
N PHE A 166 -1.92 -11.83 -30.31
CA PHE A 166 -2.05 -13.02 -29.46
C PHE A 166 -3.53 -13.43 -29.36
N GLU A 167 -3.85 -14.69 -29.59
CA GLU A 167 -5.18 -15.28 -29.43
C GLU A 167 -5.23 -16.09 -28.11
N ILE A 168 -5.78 -15.50 -27.06
CA ILE A 168 -5.72 -16.08 -25.71
C ILE A 168 -6.93 -17.00 -25.45
N LYS A 169 -6.83 -18.29 -25.78
CA LYS A 169 -7.90 -19.28 -25.56
C LYS A 169 -7.63 -20.17 -24.33
N GLN A 170 -7.42 -19.58 -23.15
CA GLN A 170 -7.07 -20.31 -21.91
C GLN A 170 -8.23 -20.49 -20.93
N MET A 171 -8.09 -21.47 -20.02
CA MET A 171 -8.99 -21.74 -18.90
C MET A 171 -8.23 -21.52 -17.57
N PRO A 172 -8.01 -20.25 -17.16
CA PRO A 172 -7.08 -19.90 -16.06
C PRO A 172 -7.52 -20.48 -14.71
N PHE A 173 -6.53 -20.79 -13.86
CA PHE A 173 -6.72 -21.21 -12.47
C PHE A 173 -6.26 -20.12 -11.52
N PHE A 174 -7.11 -19.72 -10.59
CA PHE A 174 -6.81 -18.73 -9.56
C PHE A 174 -6.97 -19.39 -8.18
N ALA A 175 -5.99 -19.26 -7.31
CA ALA A 175 -6.08 -19.75 -5.93
C ALA A 175 -5.94 -18.59 -4.96
N SER A 176 -6.87 -18.49 -4.01
CA SER A 176 -6.95 -17.33 -3.12
C SER A 176 -7.48 -17.66 -1.73
N ILE A 177 -7.19 -16.80 -0.76
CA ILE A 177 -7.71 -16.88 0.61
C ILE A 177 -9.14 -16.33 0.70
N TYR A 178 -9.49 -15.34 -0.11
CA TYR A 178 -10.79 -14.69 -0.13
C TYR A 178 -11.31 -14.62 -1.56
N THR A 179 -12.62 -14.47 -1.72
CA THR A 179 -13.20 -14.07 -3.00
C THR A 179 -12.62 -12.69 -3.36
N PRO A 180 -11.99 -12.48 -4.53
CA PRO A 180 -11.45 -11.18 -4.87
C PRO A 180 -12.56 -10.11 -4.84
N THR A 181 -12.33 -9.02 -4.11
CA THR A 181 -13.25 -7.89 -3.98
C THR A 181 -13.60 -7.24 -5.31
N SER A 182 -12.75 -7.37 -6.33
CA SER A 182 -12.97 -6.83 -7.68
C SER A 182 -13.85 -7.69 -8.58
N ILE A 183 -14.34 -8.85 -8.11
CA ILE A 183 -15.36 -9.64 -8.82
C ILE A 183 -16.75 -8.98 -8.64
N LYS A 184 -16.95 -8.31 -7.49
CA LYS A 184 -18.23 -7.70 -7.12
C LYS A 184 -18.46 -6.40 -7.90
N GLY A 185 -19.38 -6.45 -8.88
CA GLY A 185 -19.85 -5.30 -9.65
C GLY A 185 -19.73 -5.44 -11.17
N ASP A 186 -19.04 -6.46 -11.67
CA ASP A 186 -18.96 -6.75 -13.11
C ASP A 186 -19.74 -8.03 -13.47
N PHE A 187 -21.02 -7.85 -13.79
CA PHE A 187 -21.93 -8.92 -14.22
C PHE A 187 -21.35 -9.80 -15.34
N ALA A 188 -20.43 -9.30 -16.17
CA ALA A 188 -19.81 -10.08 -17.24
C ALA A 188 -18.72 -11.03 -16.72
N GLN A 189 -18.08 -10.73 -15.58
CA GLN A 189 -17.09 -11.58 -14.89
C GLN A 189 -17.74 -12.65 -14.02
N ASP A 190 -18.80 -12.33 -13.28
CA ASP A 190 -19.51 -13.28 -12.41
C ASP A 190 -20.02 -14.49 -13.19
N ASN A 191 -20.54 -14.23 -14.40
CA ASN A 191 -21.03 -15.28 -15.29
C ASN A 191 -19.92 -16.11 -15.97
N ARG A 192 -18.63 -15.91 -15.66
CA ARG A 192 -17.48 -16.64 -16.23
C ARG A 192 -16.68 -17.43 -15.21
N THR A 193 -16.97 -17.25 -13.93
CA THR A 193 -16.17 -17.76 -12.81
C THR A 193 -16.85 -18.96 -12.17
N LEU A 194 -16.06 -19.98 -11.80
CA LEU A 194 -16.50 -21.12 -11.02
C LEU A 194 -15.68 -21.21 -9.74
N ILE A 195 -16.37 -21.19 -8.60
CA ILE A 195 -15.75 -21.13 -7.28
C ILE A 195 -15.79 -22.52 -6.65
N PHE A 196 -14.62 -23.03 -6.35
CA PHE A 196 -14.40 -24.25 -5.59
C PHE A 196 -13.81 -23.90 -4.23
N LYS A 197 -14.38 -24.45 -3.16
CA LYS A 197 -13.96 -24.12 -1.80
C LYS A 197 -13.31 -25.29 -1.10
N LEU A 198 -12.16 -25.04 -0.50
CA LEU A 198 -11.51 -25.90 0.47
C LEU A 198 -11.76 -25.39 1.89
N SER A 199 -12.21 -26.29 2.74
CA SER A 199 -12.40 -26.07 4.16
C SER A 199 -11.08 -26.22 4.91
N LYS A 200 -10.97 -25.57 6.07
CA LYS A 200 -9.81 -25.75 6.96
C LYS A 200 -9.91 -27.13 7.61
N ASN A 201 -8.86 -27.93 7.45
CA ASN A 201 -8.78 -29.29 7.98
C ASN A 201 -9.00 -29.28 9.50
N LYS A 202 -10.11 -29.86 9.98
CA LYS A 202 -10.50 -29.83 11.41
C LYS A 202 -9.87 -30.95 12.24
N LYS A 203 -9.22 -31.93 11.61
CA LYS A 203 -8.57 -33.07 12.30
C LYS A 203 -7.08 -33.12 11.95
N GLU A 204 -6.26 -33.63 12.88
CA GLU A 204 -4.89 -34.09 12.61
C GLU A 204 -4.93 -35.30 11.65
N ARG A 205 -5.25 -35.07 10.38
CA ARG A 205 -5.12 -36.09 9.33
C ARG A 205 -3.70 -36.06 8.77
N GLN A 206 -3.18 -37.23 8.43
CA GLN A 206 -1.93 -37.39 7.69
C GLN A 206 -1.94 -36.52 6.43
N ALA A 207 -0.77 -35.96 6.09
CA ALA A 207 -0.59 -35.18 4.87
C ALA A 207 -1.10 -35.96 3.64
N PRO A 208 -1.73 -35.28 2.66
CA PRO A 208 -2.27 -35.96 1.48
C PRO A 208 -1.15 -36.74 0.78
N LYS A 209 -1.43 -37.99 0.40
CA LYS A 209 -0.52 -38.82 -0.36
C LYS A 209 -0.27 -38.14 -1.71
N ILE A 210 0.97 -37.75 -1.94
CA ILE A 210 1.43 -37.18 -3.20
C ILE A 210 1.65 -38.34 -4.19
N PHE A 211 1.17 -38.19 -5.42
CA PHE A 211 1.46 -39.16 -6.48
C PHE A 211 2.95 -39.11 -6.85
N THR A 212 3.54 -40.27 -7.10
CA THR A 212 4.87 -40.34 -7.72
C THR A 212 4.81 -39.82 -9.16
N GLU A 213 5.97 -39.50 -9.74
CA GLU A 213 6.03 -39.05 -11.14
C GLU A 213 5.44 -40.09 -12.11
N ASP A 214 5.67 -41.38 -11.84
CA ASP A 214 5.13 -42.48 -12.64
C ASP A 214 3.61 -42.65 -12.46
N GLU A 215 3.09 -42.52 -11.23
CA GLU A 215 1.65 -42.50 -10.98
C GLU A 215 0.97 -41.31 -11.69
N CYS A 216 1.62 -40.14 -11.73
CA CYS A 216 1.18 -38.97 -12.49
C CYS A 216 1.21 -39.20 -14.00
N LYS A 217 2.27 -39.82 -14.55
CA LYS A 217 2.38 -40.15 -15.97
C LYS A 217 1.29 -41.14 -16.40
N GLU A 218 1.07 -42.20 -15.61
CA GLU A 218 0.02 -43.20 -15.85
C GLU A 218 -1.37 -42.55 -15.79
N LEU A 219 -1.66 -41.77 -14.75
CA LEU A 219 -2.95 -41.10 -14.60
C LEU A 219 -3.20 -40.10 -15.73
N ARG A 220 -2.18 -39.32 -16.13
CA ARG A 220 -2.23 -38.40 -17.27
C ARG A 220 -2.58 -39.13 -18.57
N GLY A 221 -1.89 -40.24 -18.86
CA GLY A 221 -2.17 -41.07 -20.03
C GLY A 221 -3.61 -41.61 -20.03
N ASN A 222 -4.08 -42.09 -18.89
CA ASN A 222 -5.46 -42.59 -18.72
C ASN A 222 -6.50 -41.50 -18.92
N ILE A 223 -6.27 -40.29 -18.39
CA ILE A 223 -7.16 -39.13 -18.57
C ILE A 223 -7.27 -38.79 -20.05
N ILE A 224 -6.14 -38.65 -20.74
CA ILE A 224 -6.12 -38.25 -22.15
C ILE A 224 -6.79 -39.31 -23.03
N SER A 225 -6.43 -40.57 -22.84
CA SER A 225 -6.98 -41.69 -23.61
C SER A 225 -8.49 -41.80 -23.41
N SER A 226 -8.95 -41.86 -22.16
CA SER A 226 -10.37 -42.01 -21.85
C SER A 226 -11.21 -40.82 -22.32
N VAL A 227 -10.73 -39.58 -22.18
CA VAL A 227 -11.47 -38.40 -22.67
C VAL A 227 -11.52 -38.38 -24.21
N ILE A 228 -10.44 -38.73 -24.91
CA ILE A 228 -10.43 -38.80 -26.39
C ILE A 228 -11.42 -39.84 -26.91
N GLU A 229 -11.44 -41.05 -26.33
CA GLU A 229 -12.37 -42.13 -26.70
C GLU A 229 -13.84 -41.76 -26.43
N ASN A 230 -14.09 -40.84 -25.51
CA ASN A 230 -15.41 -40.41 -25.09
C ASN A 230 -15.80 -39.04 -25.67
N TRP A 231 -14.90 -38.36 -26.40
CA TRP A 231 -15.09 -36.97 -26.82
C TRP A 231 -16.33 -36.74 -27.69
N ASN A 232 -16.64 -37.66 -28.60
CA ASN A 232 -17.84 -37.52 -29.46
C ASN A 232 -19.13 -37.60 -28.62
N ALA A 233 -19.18 -38.50 -27.65
CA ALA A 233 -20.29 -38.60 -26.72
C ALA A 233 -20.37 -37.36 -25.83
N ILE A 234 -19.25 -36.92 -25.25
CA ILE A 234 -19.16 -35.69 -24.44
C ILE A 234 -19.67 -34.49 -25.25
N SER A 235 -19.19 -34.33 -26.49
CA SER A 235 -19.60 -33.22 -27.36
C SER A 235 -21.07 -33.29 -27.78
N SER A 236 -21.63 -34.48 -27.97
CA SER A 236 -23.05 -34.65 -28.26
C SER A 236 -23.91 -34.27 -27.06
N THR A 237 -23.54 -34.76 -25.87
CA THR A 237 -24.20 -34.44 -24.61
C THR A 237 -24.13 -32.94 -24.30
N VAL A 238 -22.98 -32.28 -24.56
CA VAL A 238 -22.84 -30.82 -24.44
C VAL A 238 -23.86 -30.09 -25.32
N LYS A 239 -24.02 -30.48 -26.59
CA LYS A 239 -25.03 -29.89 -27.48
C LYS A 239 -26.46 -30.08 -26.95
N SER A 240 -26.75 -31.25 -26.39
CA SER A 240 -28.06 -31.52 -25.76
C SER A 240 -28.29 -30.62 -24.54
N ILE A 241 -27.29 -30.41 -23.68
CA ILE A 241 -27.37 -29.49 -22.54
C ILE A 241 -27.59 -28.06 -23.03
N GLU A 242 -26.87 -27.63 -24.08
CA GLU A 242 -27.03 -26.30 -24.67
C GLU A 242 -28.43 -26.06 -25.24
N GLN A 243 -29.07 -27.07 -25.84
CA GLN A 243 -30.45 -26.98 -26.32
C GLN A 243 -31.46 -26.88 -25.17
N GLN A 244 -31.16 -27.50 -24.03
CA GLN A 244 -32.03 -27.50 -22.85
C GLN A 244 -31.74 -26.34 -21.88
N LYS A 245 -30.72 -25.52 -22.13
CA LYS A 245 -30.21 -24.52 -21.18
C LYS A 245 -31.28 -23.56 -20.67
N GLU A 246 -32.23 -23.14 -21.51
CA GLU A 246 -33.30 -22.23 -21.10
C GLU A 246 -34.27 -22.90 -20.14
N ASN A 247 -34.55 -24.19 -20.35
CA ASN A 247 -35.39 -24.97 -19.46
C ASN A 247 -34.69 -25.24 -18.13
N ILE A 248 -33.37 -25.47 -18.13
CA ILE A 248 -32.55 -25.64 -16.91
C ILE A 248 -32.52 -24.35 -16.10
N VAL A 249 -32.39 -23.19 -16.76
CA VAL A 249 -32.45 -21.88 -16.10
C VAL A 249 -33.83 -21.64 -15.50
N LYS A 250 -34.89 -21.93 -16.25
CA LYS A 250 -36.28 -21.79 -15.78
C LYS A 250 -36.59 -22.73 -14.60
N SER A 251 -36.14 -23.99 -14.64
CA SER A 251 -36.41 -24.97 -13.58
C SER A 251 -35.73 -24.63 -12.26
N LEU A 252 -34.58 -23.94 -12.32
CA LEU A 252 -33.88 -23.42 -11.16
C LEU A 252 -34.36 -21.99 -10.77
N GLY A 253 -35.52 -21.55 -11.26
CA GLY A 253 -36.14 -20.28 -10.88
C GLY A 253 -35.33 -19.04 -11.26
N ASN A 254 -34.57 -19.11 -12.36
CA ASN A 254 -33.62 -18.07 -12.80
C ASN A 254 -32.52 -17.74 -11.77
N LYS A 255 -32.26 -18.63 -10.81
CA LYS A 255 -31.14 -18.54 -9.85
C LYS A 255 -29.76 -18.52 -10.54
N ILE A 256 -29.70 -18.99 -11.79
CA ILE A 256 -28.51 -19.07 -12.63
C ILE A 256 -28.78 -18.50 -14.03
N THR A 257 -27.74 -18.14 -14.77
CA THR A 257 -27.88 -17.68 -16.16
C THR A 257 -27.64 -18.81 -17.16
N SER A 258 -28.05 -18.63 -18.42
CA SER A 258 -27.69 -19.55 -19.50
C SER A 258 -26.17 -19.70 -19.65
N ARG A 259 -25.41 -18.68 -19.24
CA ARG A 259 -23.96 -18.70 -19.26
C ARG A 259 -23.39 -19.58 -18.14
N THR A 260 -24.00 -19.59 -16.95
CA THR A 260 -23.66 -20.56 -15.89
C THR A 260 -23.84 -22.00 -16.38
N VAL A 261 -24.96 -22.29 -17.06
CA VAL A 261 -25.17 -23.62 -17.68
C VAL A 261 -24.07 -23.96 -18.69
N ASN A 262 -23.68 -23.01 -19.53
CA ASN A 262 -22.59 -23.20 -20.49
C ASN A 262 -21.23 -23.45 -19.82
N ASN A 263 -20.95 -22.85 -18.66
CA ASN A 263 -19.69 -23.08 -17.93
C ASN A 263 -19.60 -24.51 -17.38
N PHE A 264 -20.73 -25.14 -17.06
CA PHE A 264 -20.81 -26.50 -16.53
C PHE A 264 -21.07 -27.59 -17.59
N CYS A 265 -21.46 -27.24 -18.82
CA CYS A 265 -21.93 -28.22 -19.80
C CYS A 265 -20.91 -29.35 -20.08
N TYR A 266 -19.62 -29.03 -20.20
CA TYR A 266 -18.58 -30.04 -20.44
C TYR A 266 -18.33 -30.93 -19.22
N THR A 267 -18.34 -30.38 -18.00
CA THR A 267 -18.19 -31.18 -16.79
C THR A 267 -19.40 -32.06 -16.54
N LEU A 268 -20.61 -31.54 -16.74
CA LEU A 268 -21.85 -32.31 -16.63
C LEU A 268 -21.86 -33.47 -17.63
N ALA A 269 -21.49 -33.22 -18.88
CA ALA A 269 -21.37 -34.27 -19.88
C ALA A 269 -20.32 -35.34 -19.50
N LEU A 270 -19.15 -34.94 -19.00
CA LEU A 270 -18.12 -35.88 -18.58
C LEU A 270 -18.57 -36.70 -17.36
N ILE A 271 -19.12 -36.05 -16.34
CA ILE A 271 -19.62 -36.71 -15.11
C ILE A 271 -20.73 -37.70 -15.46
N HIS A 272 -21.68 -37.29 -16.30
CA HIS A 272 -22.77 -38.14 -16.79
C HIS A 272 -22.24 -39.40 -17.46
N ILE A 273 -21.35 -39.24 -18.44
CA ILE A 273 -20.82 -40.38 -19.19
C ILE A 273 -19.96 -41.28 -18.28
N ALA A 274 -19.22 -40.69 -17.34
CA ALA A 274 -18.40 -41.43 -16.39
C ALA A 274 -19.24 -42.23 -15.38
N ARG A 275 -20.36 -41.68 -14.89
CA ARG A 275 -21.20 -42.32 -13.86
C ARG A 275 -22.30 -43.21 -14.42
N GLU A 276 -22.95 -42.75 -15.48
CA GLU A 276 -24.20 -43.33 -15.98
C GLU A 276 -24.02 -44.08 -17.31
N GLY A 277 -23.05 -43.67 -18.14
CA GLY A 277 -22.75 -44.25 -19.45
C GLY A 277 -23.21 -43.38 -20.63
N LYS A 278 -22.69 -43.66 -21.83
CA LYS A 278 -22.89 -42.81 -23.03
C LYS A 278 -24.32 -42.78 -23.57
N ASP A 279 -25.09 -43.87 -23.37
CA ASP A 279 -26.40 -44.06 -24.00
C ASP A 279 -27.58 -43.72 -23.08
N LYS A 280 -27.32 -43.19 -21.88
CA LYS A 280 -28.37 -42.82 -20.93
C LYS A 280 -28.80 -41.36 -21.11
N THR A 281 -30.09 -41.11 -20.96
CA THR A 281 -30.66 -39.76 -21.01
C THR A 281 -30.16 -38.91 -19.84
N LEU A 282 -29.45 -37.82 -20.15
CA LEU A 282 -29.00 -36.87 -19.14
C LEU A 282 -30.18 -36.00 -18.65
N LYS A 283 -30.41 -35.99 -17.34
CA LYS A 283 -31.17 -34.92 -16.67
C LYS A 283 -30.19 -33.84 -16.21
N ALA A 284 -29.93 -32.87 -17.08
CA ALA A 284 -28.93 -31.84 -16.80
C ALA A 284 -29.41 -30.90 -15.68
N THR A 285 -28.71 -30.91 -14.55
CA THR A 285 -28.89 -29.97 -13.44
C THR A 285 -27.53 -29.34 -13.11
N VAL A 286 -27.53 -28.06 -12.73
CA VAL A 286 -26.33 -27.38 -12.25
C VAL A 286 -26.33 -27.46 -10.71
N PRO A 287 -25.18 -27.72 -10.06
CA PRO A 287 -25.13 -27.91 -8.61
C PRO A 287 -25.63 -26.70 -7.81
N GLU A 288 -26.21 -26.98 -6.65
CA GLU A 288 -26.72 -25.92 -5.77
C GLU A 288 -25.63 -24.97 -5.27
N TRP A 289 -24.48 -25.52 -4.89
CA TRP A 289 -23.32 -24.73 -4.48
C TRP A 289 -22.81 -23.73 -5.54
N SER A 290 -23.13 -23.96 -6.82
CA SER A 290 -22.71 -23.07 -7.91
C SER A 290 -23.43 -21.72 -7.91
N TYR A 291 -24.55 -21.63 -7.20
CA TYR A 291 -25.34 -20.41 -7.01
C TYR A 291 -25.55 -20.05 -5.54
N ASP A 292 -25.27 -20.96 -4.58
CA ASP A 292 -25.35 -20.65 -3.14
C ASP A 292 -24.43 -19.52 -2.69
N ASP A 293 -23.26 -19.37 -3.32
CA ASP A 293 -22.25 -18.40 -2.87
C ASP A 293 -22.21 -17.10 -3.68
N ILE A 294 -22.86 -17.09 -4.84
CA ILE A 294 -23.17 -15.85 -5.57
C ILE A 294 -24.39 -15.17 -4.91
N GLN A 295 -25.26 -15.93 -4.23
CA GLN A 295 -26.54 -15.43 -3.70
C GLN A 295 -26.51 -14.88 -2.27
N ARG A 296 -25.42 -15.03 -1.50
CA ARG A 296 -25.30 -14.32 -0.21
C ARG A 296 -25.20 -12.80 -0.42
N ASP A 297 -24.59 -12.38 -1.52
CA ASP A 297 -24.40 -10.96 -1.83
C ASP A 297 -25.67 -10.27 -2.32
N ASP A 298 -26.65 -10.98 -2.88
CA ASP A 298 -27.95 -10.36 -3.25
C ASP A 298 -28.78 -10.05 -2.00
N GLY A 299 -28.75 -10.93 -0.97
CA GLY A 299 -29.38 -10.69 0.32
C GLY A 299 -28.75 -9.49 1.04
N ASP A 300 -27.43 -9.51 1.13
CA ASP A 300 -26.64 -8.43 1.73
C ASP A 300 -26.79 -7.13 0.94
N ARG A 301 -26.78 -7.17 -0.40
CA ARG A 301 -26.98 -6.02 -1.29
C ARG A 301 -28.39 -5.46 -1.19
N VAL A 302 -29.43 -6.26 -1.35
CA VAL A 302 -30.83 -5.79 -1.24
C VAL A 302 -31.09 -5.24 0.15
N LEU A 303 -30.56 -5.89 1.19
CA LEU A 303 -30.65 -5.36 2.54
C LEU A 303 -29.86 -4.06 2.70
N THR A 304 -28.64 -3.97 2.16
CA THR A 304 -27.83 -2.75 2.13
C THR A 304 -28.58 -1.63 1.42
N ASP A 305 -29.18 -1.88 0.26
CA ASP A 305 -29.93 -0.89 -0.50
C ASP A 305 -31.20 -0.45 0.23
N ILE A 306 -31.86 -1.35 0.97
CA ILE A 306 -32.98 -1.00 1.86
C ILE A 306 -32.49 -0.13 3.02
N LEU A 307 -31.38 -0.48 3.67
CA LEU A 307 -30.80 0.25 4.80
C LEU A 307 -30.31 1.64 4.41
N HIS A 308 -29.79 1.77 3.18
CA HIS A 308 -29.32 3.05 2.62
C HIS A 308 -30.39 3.80 1.83
N ALA A 309 -31.61 3.26 1.72
CA ALA A 309 -32.70 3.97 1.10
C ALA A 309 -33.03 5.23 1.91
N ARG A 310 -33.27 6.32 1.19
CA ARG A 310 -33.73 7.57 1.77
C ARG A 310 -35.22 7.73 1.54
N ILE A 311 -35.94 8.11 2.59
CA ILE A 311 -37.37 8.36 2.53
C ILE A 311 -37.66 9.79 2.94
N ASN A 312 -38.56 10.45 2.20
CA ASN A 312 -39.07 11.75 2.59
C ASN A 312 -40.34 11.56 3.42
N TYR A 313 -40.32 12.02 4.66
CA TYR A 313 -41.46 12.05 5.56
C TYR A 313 -41.67 13.48 6.07
N GLU A 314 -42.86 14.03 5.83
CA GLU A 314 -43.22 15.41 6.24
C GLU A 314 -42.20 16.50 5.82
N GLY A 315 -41.59 16.33 4.63
CA GLY A 315 -40.64 17.29 4.06
C GLY A 315 -39.20 17.11 4.54
N LYS A 316 -38.91 16.11 5.38
CA LYS A 316 -37.56 15.76 5.83
C LYS A 316 -37.14 14.42 5.27
N GLU A 317 -35.88 14.34 4.84
CA GLU A 317 -35.29 13.11 4.33
C GLU A 317 -34.65 12.31 5.47
N HIS A 318 -34.97 11.03 5.57
CA HIS A 318 -34.48 10.12 6.60
C HIS A 318 -33.82 8.90 5.95
N LEU A 319 -32.69 8.47 6.50
CA LEU A 319 -32.05 7.20 6.14
C LEU A 319 -32.68 6.06 6.94
N ILE A 320 -33.03 4.96 6.25
CA ILE A 320 -33.71 3.83 6.90
C ILE A 320 -32.87 3.22 8.04
N VAL A 321 -31.56 3.08 7.87
CA VAL A 321 -30.70 2.50 8.92
C VAL A 321 -30.69 3.35 10.20
N ASP A 322 -30.68 4.67 10.08
CA ASP A 322 -30.68 5.58 11.25
C ASP A 322 -32.00 5.51 12.02
N LEU A 323 -33.12 5.53 11.28
CA LEU A 323 -34.46 5.32 11.85
C LEU A 323 -34.55 3.97 12.56
N MET A 324 -33.95 2.92 11.98
CA MET A 324 -33.95 1.58 12.57
C MET A 324 -33.16 1.52 13.88
N TYR A 325 -31.99 2.17 13.95
CA TYR A 325 -31.22 2.22 15.19
C TYR A 325 -31.92 3.03 16.28
N SER A 326 -32.48 4.21 15.98
CA SER A 326 -33.23 5.00 16.98
C SER A 326 -34.52 4.28 17.42
N ALA A 327 -35.24 3.64 16.50
CA ALA A 327 -36.45 2.86 16.82
C ALA A 327 -36.18 1.68 17.78
N ILE A 328 -34.99 1.07 17.76
CA ILE A 328 -34.67 -0.15 18.51
C ILE A 328 -33.86 0.15 19.78
N GLU A 329 -32.81 0.97 19.66
CA GLU A 329 -31.88 1.22 20.75
C GLU A 329 -32.35 2.39 21.64
N GLU A 330 -33.06 3.37 21.08
CA GLU A 330 -33.62 4.52 21.80
C GLU A 330 -35.13 4.40 22.05
N ASN A 331 -35.77 3.36 21.49
CA ASN A 331 -37.20 3.06 21.60
C ASN A 331 -38.11 4.20 21.11
N ASN A 332 -37.68 4.96 20.10
CA ASN A 332 -38.45 6.08 19.54
C ASN A 332 -39.70 5.60 18.77
N GLU A 333 -40.89 6.04 19.19
CA GLU A 333 -42.16 5.64 18.55
C GLU A 333 -42.45 6.36 17.24
N GLU A 334 -41.95 7.57 17.03
CA GLU A 334 -42.13 8.33 15.79
C GLU A 334 -41.39 7.63 14.63
N ASP A 335 -40.14 7.24 14.86
CA ASP A 335 -39.32 6.52 13.86
C ASP A 335 -39.90 5.13 13.54
N LYS A 336 -40.47 4.45 14.54
CA LYS A 336 -41.22 3.20 14.31
C LYS A 336 -42.41 3.41 13.39
N GLN A 337 -43.15 4.52 13.52
CA GLN A 337 -44.27 4.81 12.62
C GLN A 337 -43.79 5.09 11.20
N ILE A 338 -42.68 5.84 11.04
CA ILE A 338 -42.09 6.14 9.74
C ILE A 338 -41.62 4.86 9.04
N LEU A 339 -40.93 3.97 9.76
CA LEU A 339 -40.49 2.66 9.25
C LEU A 339 -41.69 1.79 8.84
N ARG A 340 -42.74 1.72 9.68
CA ARG A 340 -43.94 0.91 9.41
C ARG A 340 -44.64 1.33 8.12
N LYS A 341 -44.76 2.64 7.87
CA LYS A 341 -45.33 3.20 6.61
C LYS A 341 -44.55 2.75 5.37
N ASN A 342 -43.26 2.45 5.51
CA ASN A 342 -42.37 2.00 4.44
C ASN A 342 -42.17 0.47 4.41
N GLY A 343 -42.98 -0.29 5.16
CA GLY A 343 -42.95 -1.75 5.15
C GLY A 343 -41.83 -2.36 5.99
N ILE A 344 -41.31 -1.64 6.99
CA ILE A 344 -40.28 -2.12 7.90
C ILE A 344 -40.79 -2.01 9.33
N THR A 345 -40.73 -3.08 10.14
CA THR A 345 -41.07 -2.98 11.57
C THR A 345 -40.11 -3.77 12.44
N PRO A 346 -39.56 -3.18 13.51
CA PRO A 346 -38.92 -3.94 14.58
C PRO A 346 -39.94 -4.86 15.26
N ALA A 347 -39.53 -6.08 15.59
CA ALA A 347 -40.35 -7.05 16.31
C ALA A 347 -39.47 -7.94 17.20
N ASN A 348 -40.11 -8.75 18.05
CA ASN A 348 -39.45 -9.77 18.84
C ASN A 348 -40.02 -11.15 18.48
N SER A 349 -39.15 -12.11 18.20
CA SER A 349 -39.53 -13.49 17.92
C SER A 349 -38.72 -14.43 18.80
N LYS A 350 -39.39 -15.17 19.69
CA LYS A 350 -38.78 -16.14 20.61
C LYS A 350 -37.60 -15.59 21.44
N GLY A 351 -37.71 -14.33 21.89
CA GLY A 351 -36.69 -13.67 22.70
C GLY A 351 -35.52 -13.06 21.91
N GLU A 352 -35.55 -13.15 20.58
CA GLU A 352 -34.57 -12.53 19.69
C GLU A 352 -35.17 -11.28 19.01
N GLN A 353 -34.41 -10.19 18.99
CA GLN A 353 -34.77 -8.97 18.25
C GLN A 353 -34.63 -9.20 16.74
N ILE A 354 -35.68 -8.89 15.99
CA ILE A 354 -35.76 -9.09 14.55
C ILE A 354 -36.34 -7.86 13.86
N ILE A 355 -36.10 -7.75 12.55
CA ILE A 355 -36.69 -6.74 11.68
C ILE A 355 -37.54 -7.43 10.62
N ALA A 356 -38.80 -7.03 10.50
CA ALA A 356 -39.72 -7.56 9.52
C ALA A 356 -39.86 -6.63 8.32
N PHE A 357 -39.75 -7.19 7.11
CA PHE A 357 -39.79 -6.49 5.84
C PHE A 357 -41.01 -6.95 5.00
N ASP A 358 -41.94 -6.04 4.71
CA ASP A 358 -43.04 -6.21 3.76
C ASP A 358 -42.54 -5.89 2.35
N SER A 359 -42.28 -6.95 1.58
CA SER A 359 -41.72 -6.84 0.23
C SER A 359 -42.60 -6.05 -0.74
N LYS A 360 -43.94 -6.08 -0.58
CA LYS A 360 -44.83 -5.35 -1.48
C LYS A 360 -44.80 -3.86 -1.19
N GLN A 361 -44.81 -3.50 0.10
CA GLN A 361 -44.74 -2.12 0.52
C GLN A 361 -43.37 -1.50 0.21
N ILE A 362 -42.27 -2.20 0.50
CA ILE A 362 -40.91 -1.73 0.21
C ILE A 362 -40.72 -1.42 -1.28
N LYS A 363 -41.21 -2.27 -2.18
CA LYS A 363 -41.18 -1.97 -3.62
C LYS A 363 -41.97 -0.73 -3.97
N LYS A 364 -43.14 -0.55 -3.37
CA LYS A 364 -44.05 0.55 -3.67
C LYS A 364 -43.51 1.89 -3.13
N THR A 365 -42.77 1.87 -2.02
CA THR A 365 -42.30 3.08 -1.34
C THR A 365 -40.83 3.39 -1.61
N LEU A 366 -39.92 2.42 -1.44
CA LEU A 366 -38.47 2.65 -1.55
C LEU A 366 -37.97 2.54 -3.00
N PHE A 367 -38.53 1.62 -3.80
CA PHE A 367 -37.98 1.27 -5.12
C PHE A 367 -38.99 1.41 -6.27
N LYS A 368 -39.91 2.38 -6.17
CA LYS A 368 -41.08 2.52 -7.07
C LYS A 368 -40.70 2.67 -8.56
N GLN A 369 -39.56 3.27 -8.87
CA GLN A 369 -39.12 3.59 -10.24
C GLN A 369 -37.90 2.78 -10.68
N ASP A 370 -37.51 1.75 -9.91
CA ASP A 370 -36.31 0.99 -10.19
C ASP A 370 -36.64 -0.29 -10.99
N ASP A 371 -36.16 -0.32 -12.24
CA ASP A 371 -36.37 -1.41 -13.20
C ASP A 371 -35.80 -2.76 -12.72
N TYR A 372 -34.83 -2.75 -11.81
CA TYR A 372 -34.24 -3.94 -11.21
C TYR A 372 -35.12 -4.48 -10.08
N TYR A 373 -35.52 -3.66 -9.09
CA TYR A 373 -36.35 -4.16 -7.97
C TYR A 373 -37.82 -4.42 -8.37
N SER A 374 -38.34 -3.78 -9.41
CA SER A 374 -39.70 -4.04 -9.92
C SER A 374 -39.89 -5.52 -10.28
N LYS A 375 -38.86 -6.14 -10.87
CA LYS A 375 -38.84 -7.55 -11.31
C LYS A 375 -38.35 -8.54 -10.23
N LEU A 376 -37.76 -8.07 -9.14
CA LEU A 376 -37.12 -8.90 -8.10
C LEU A 376 -38.06 -9.25 -6.93
N HIS A 377 -38.19 -10.50 -6.49
CA HIS A 377 -39.02 -10.82 -5.31
C HIS A 377 -38.23 -10.60 -3.99
N ILE A 378 -38.24 -9.37 -3.45
CA ILE A 378 -37.42 -8.94 -2.29
C ILE A 378 -37.44 -9.94 -1.13
N GLY A 379 -38.60 -10.47 -0.77
CA GLY A 379 -38.71 -11.41 0.35
C GLY A 379 -38.01 -12.75 0.12
N ASP A 380 -37.88 -13.20 -1.14
CA ASP A 380 -37.10 -14.42 -1.50
C ASP A 380 -35.60 -14.18 -1.45
N VAL A 381 -35.19 -12.92 -1.56
CA VAL A 381 -33.78 -12.53 -1.51
C VAL A 381 -33.35 -12.34 -0.06
N LEU A 382 -34.16 -11.66 0.76
CA LEU A 382 -33.90 -11.46 2.18
C LEU A 382 -33.98 -12.75 3.00
N GLU A 383 -34.79 -13.75 2.60
CA GLU A 383 -34.84 -15.06 3.27
C GLU A 383 -33.50 -15.81 3.24
N ARG A 384 -32.61 -15.46 2.30
CA ARG A 384 -31.30 -16.09 2.15
C ARG A 384 -30.30 -15.61 3.22
N LEU A 385 -30.65 -14.58 3.98
CA LEU A 385 -29.83 -14.07 5.09
C LEU A 385 -29.87 -15.02 6.29
N PRO A 386 -28.77 -15.18 7.04
CA PRO A 386 -28.70 -16.11 8.17
C PRO A 386 -29.82 -15.89 9.18
N GLY A 387 -30.58 -16.95 9.50
CA GLY A 387 -31.68 -16.87 10.48
C GLY A 387 -32.92 -16.10 10.03
N ALA A 388 -32.96 -15.60 8.78
CA ALA A 388 -34.14 -14.97 8.23
C ALA A 388 -35.28 -15.99 8.01
N LYS A 389 -36.53 -15.53 8.15
CA LYS A 389 -37.73 -16.33 7.98
C LYS A 389 -38.72 -15.57 7.11
N LYS A 390 -38.98 -16.06 5.91
CA LYS A 390 -40.01 -15.50 5.04
C LYS A 390 -41.40 -15.84 5.56
N ASN A 391 -42.40 -15.15 5.03
CA ASN A 391 -43.78 -15.60 5.12
C ASN A 391 -44.27 -15.68 6.58
N GLN A 392 -43.82 -14.74 7.40
CA GLN A 392 -44.27 -14.59 8.77
C GLN A 392 -45.41 -13.58 8.83
N ASN A 393 -46.43 -13.88 9.63
CA ASN A 393 -47.48 -12.89 9.93
C ASN A 393 -46.90 -11.91 10.94
N THR A 394 -46.86 -10.63 10.59
CA THR A 394 -46.28 -9.61 11.47
C THR A 394 -47.16 -8.38 11.51
N HIS A 395 -47.27 -7.81 12.71
CA HIS A 395 -48.09 -6.64 12.96
C HIS A 395 -47.31 -5.36 12.62
N PHE A 396 -47.85 -4.53 11.74
CA PHE A 396 -47.25 -3.25 11.33
C PHE A 396 -48.01 -2.04 11.94
N GLY A 397 -48.85 -2.26 12.96
CA GLY A 397 -49.60 -1.23 13.72
C GLY A 397 -51.10 -1.17 13.35
N GLN A 398 -51.94 -0.61 14.24
CA GLN A 398 -53.41 -0.41 14.07
C GLN A 398 -54.17 -1.60 13.43
N GLY A 399 -54.00 -2.83 13.94
CA GLY A 399 -54.75 -3.97 13.39
C GLY A 399 -54.17 -4.56 12.09
N ASP A 400 -53.16 -3.93 11.49
CA ASP A 400 -52.61 -4.32 10.20
C ASP A 400 -51.58 -5.45 10.34
N THR A 401 -51.97 -6.63 9.89
CA THR A 401 -51.13 -7.83 9.91
C THR A 401 -50.80 -8.24 8.48
N ARG A 402 -49.51 -8.28 8.15
CA ARG A 402 -49.04 -8.54 6.79
C ARG A 402 -48.04 -9.69 6.75
N ARG A 403 -47.86 -10.27 5.56
CA ARG A 403 -46.81 -11.25 5.28
C ARG A 403 -45.48 -10.52 5.12
N SER A 404 -44.50 -10.92 5.91
CA SER A 404 -43.18 -10.30 5.91
C SER A 404 -42.06 -11.32 5.92
N THR A 405 -40.85 -10.87 5.58
CA THR A 405 -39.61 -11.59 5.84
C THR A 405 -38.97 -10.99 7.09
N GLN A 406 -38.77 -11.82 8.11
CA GLN A 406 -38.13 -11.43 9.37
C GLN A 406 -36.65 -11.75 9.31
N VAL A 407 -35.77 -10.80 9.63
CA VAL A 407 -34.31 -10.96 9.64
C VAL A 407 -33.77 -10.66 11.05
N PRO A 408 -32.88 -11.50 11.62
CA PRO A 408 -32.27 -11.23 12.92
C PRO A 408 -31.52 -9.90 12.95
N PHE A 409 -31.70 -9.13 14.02
CA PHE A 409 -31.04 -7.83 14.14
C PHE A 409 -29.51 -7.95 14.17
N SER A 410 -28.97 -9.07 14.67
CA SER A 410 -27.54 -9.40 14.61
C SER A 410 -26.99 -9.41 13.18
N VAL A 411 -27.78 -9.91 12.23
CA VAL A 411 -27.42 -9.97 10.80
C VAL A 411 -27.55 -8.61 10.14
N ILE A 412 -28.58 -7.83 10.50
CA ILE A 412 -28.69 -6.43 10.08
C ILE A 412 -27.42 -5.64 10.48
N LYS A 413 -26.94 -5.82 11.72
CA LYS A 413 -25.70 -5.19 12.21
C LYS A 413 -24.46 -5.65 11.44
N GLU A 414 -24.42 -6.90 11.01
CA GLU A 414 -23.30 -7.44 10.24
C GLU A 414 -23.27 -6.90 8.81
N VAL A 415 -24.42 -6.85 8.14
CA VAL A 415 -24.52 -6.31 6.77
C VAL A 415 -24.22 -4.81 6.75
N ALA A 416 -24.70 -4.06 7.75
CA ALA A 416 -24.34 -2.66 7.91
C ALA A 416 -22.82 -2.45 8.07
N ARG A 417 -22.08 -3.39 8.68
CA ARG A 417 -20.60 -3.34 8.81
C ARG A 417 -19.86 -3.59 7.49
N GLY A 418 -20.44 -4.39 6.59
CA GLY A 418 -19.80 -4.82 5.33
C GLY A 418 -19.91 -3.83 4.18
N GLY A 419 -20.95 -2.99 4.16
CA GLY A 419 -21.25 -2.03 3.09
C GLY A 419 -20.45 -0.73 3.10
N GLY A 420 -19.43 -0.59 3.95
CA GLY A 420 -18.63 0.65 4.04
C GLY A 420 -19.08 1.67 5.08
N VAL A 421 -19.90 1.28 6.06
CA VAL A 421 -20.17 2.11 7.25
C VAL A 421 -18.93 2.05 8.16
N SER A 422 -18.11 3.10 8.09
CA SER A 422 -16.78 3.14 8.70
C SER A 422 -16.79 3.25 10.23
N ASP A 423 -17.96 3.46 10.82
CA ASP A 423 -18.11 3.80 12.24
C ASP A 423 -18.46 2.61 13.17
N VAL A 424 -18.73 1.41 12.65
CA VAL A 424 -19.08 0.26 13.52
C VAL A 424 -17.86 -0.49 14.07
N ARG A 425 -16.69 -0.37 13.42
CA ARG A 425 -15.41 -0.90 13.90
C ARG A 425 -14.98 -0.25 15.23
N ASP A 426 -15.25 1.05 15.38
CA ASP A 426 -14.88 1.84 16.56
C ASP A 426 -15.75 1.51 17.80
N LEU A 427 -16.86 0.76 17.63
CA LEU A 427 -17.75 0.31 18.70
C LEU A 427 -17.50 -1.15 19.12
N ALA A 428 -17.12 -2.04 18.19
CA ALA A 428 -16.82 -3.45 18.49
C ALA A 428 -15.43 -3.63 19.16
N GLU A 429 -14.41 -2.88 18.72
CA GLU A 429 -13.08 -2.91 19.33
C GLU A 429 -13.07 -2.33 20.77
N LYS A 430 -14.02 -1.42 21.07
CA LYS A 430 -14.24 -0.91 22.44
C LYS A 430 -14.83 -1.95 23.40
N GLN A 431 -15.47 -3.02 22.89
CA GLN A 431 -16.11 -4.03 23.74
C GLN A 431 -15.26 -5.29 23.94
N GLU A 432 -14.44 -5.69 22.96
CA GLU A 432 -13.51 -6.84 23.12
C GLU A 432 -12.29 -6.48 23.98
N SER A 433 -11.78 -5.25 23.89
CA SER A 433 -10.70 -4.77 24.76
C SER A 433 -11.08 -4.69 26.25
N THR A 434 -12.38 -4.55 26.57
CA THR A 434 -12.92 -4.64 27.94
C THR A 434 -13.09 -6.07 28.47
N LYS A 435 -13.08 -7.10 27.60
CA LYS A 435 -13.22 -8.51 28.02
C LYS A 435 -11.87 -9.18 28.27
N GLU A 436 -10.83 -8.86 27.49
CA GLU A 436 -9.51 -9.48 27.64
C GLU A 436 -8.64 -8.86 28.76
N GLN A 437 -8.96 -7.66 29.25
CA GLN A 437 -8.25 -7.06 30.40
C GLN A 437 -8.76 -7.53 31.78
N LYS A 438 -9.81 -8.37 31.85
CA LYS A 438 -10.35 -8.89 33.12
C LYS A 438 -9.76 -10.22 33.59
N ALA A 439 -8.83 -10.82 32.87
CA ALA A 439 -8.36 -12.19 33.16
C ALA A 439 -6.99 -12.31 33.86
N GLN A 440 -6.27 -11.21 34.11
CA GLN A 440 -4.94 -11.29 34.77
C GLN A 440 -4.71 -10.09 35.68
N HIS A 441 -5.25 -10.16 36.90
CA HIS A 441 -4.65 -9.66 38.14
C HIS A 441 -5.64 -9.96 39.28
N THR A 442 -5.33 -11.00 40.05
CA THR A 442 -5.97 -11.29 41.33
C THR A 442 -5.45 -10.29 42.36
N GLU A 443 -6.20 -9.22 42.59
CA GLU A 443 -6.31 -8.55 43.89
C GLU A 443 -7.58 -7.69 43.90
N SER A 444 -8.22 -7.67 45.06
CA SER A 444 -9.63 -7.43 45.34
C SER A 444 -10.18 -6.05 44.91
N PRO A 445 -11.25 -5.94 44.10
CA PRO A 445 -11.87 -4.66 43.78
C PRO A 445 -13.21 -4.46 44.51
N GLN A 446 -13.16 -3.98 45.75
CA GLN A 446 -14.23 -3.16 46.31
C GLN A 446 -13.64 -1.78 46.63
N LYS A 447 -14.16 -0.75 45.96
CA LYS A 447 -13.75 0.68 45.98
C LYS A 447 -12.74 1.13 44.91
N ALA A 448 -13.06 0.94 43.63
CA ALA A 448 -12.57 1.81 42.55
C ALA A 448 -13.43 1.72 41.28
N LYS A 449 -14.74 1.96 41.40
CA LYS A 449 -15.59 2.33 40.24
C LYS A 449 -15.65 3.86 40.18
N GLN A 450 -14.98 4.47 39.20
CA GLN A 450 -15.46 5.61 38.40
C GLN A 450 -14.34 6.21 37.52
N LYS A 451 -14.45 5.95 36.21
CA LYS A 451 -14.16 6.83 35.04
C LYS A 451 -13.68 6.01 33.84
N GLU A 452 -14.59 5.29 33.19
CA GLU A 452 -14.43 4.92 31.77
C GLU A 452 -14.80 6.16 30.93
N SER A 453 -13.89 6.67 30.11
CA SER A 453 -14.17 7.82 29.23
C SER A 453 -14.80 7.34 27.93
N THR A 454 -16.09 7.60 27.73
CA THR A 454 -16.75 7.56 26.43
C THR A 454 -16.09 8.54 25.47
N LEU A 455 -15.80 8.11 24.23
CA LEU A 455 -15.32 9.04 23.20
C LEU A 455 -16.47 9.95 22.75
N ILE A 456 -16.16 11.20 22.44
CA ILE A 456 -17.05 12.20 21.87
C ILE A 456 -17.13 11.97 20.36
N ASN A 457 -18.32 11.68 19.82
CA ASN A 457 -18.53 11.44 18.39
C ASN A 457 -19.05 12.68 17.63
N ASP A 458 -19.60 13.67 18.35
CA ASP A 458 -20.10 14.93 17.79
C ASP A 458 -19.38 16.12 18.45
N PRO A 459 -18.25 16.56 17.87
CA PRO A 459 -17.45 17.67 18.41
C PRO A 459 -18.19 19.01 18.41
N LEU A 460 -19.00 19.28 17.38
CA LEU A 460 -19.73 20.54 17.24
C LEU A 460 -20.73 20.69 18.40
N LYS A 461 -21.53 19.65 18.66
CA LYS A 461 -22.47 19.63 19.80
C LYS A 461 -21.76 19.64 21.14
N HIS A 462 -20.66 18.89 21.29
CA HIS A 462 -19.91 18.84 22.54
C HIS A 462 -19.33 20.20 22.94
N TYR A 463 -18.77 20.93 21.97
CA TYR A 463 -18.22 22.27 22.19
C TYR A 463 -19.23 23.40 22.04
N LYS A 464 -20.50 23.08 21.72
CA LYS A 464 -21.58 24.06 21.47
C LYS A 464 -21.18 25.07 20.39
N VAL A 465 -20.58 24.59 19.31
CA VAL A 465 -20.15 25.40 18.17
C VAL A 465 -21.12 25.20 17.02
N SER A 466 -21.63 26.29 16.47
CA SER A 466 -22.49 26.33 15.29
C SER A 466 -21.67 26.60 14.02
N VAL A 467 -22.12 26.07 12.89
CA VAL A 467 -21.43 26.23 11.59
C VAL A 467 -22.13 27.32 10.77
N GLU A 468 -21.37 28.34 10.36
CA GLU A 468 -21.82 29.35 9.40
C GLU A 468 -21.19 29.11 8.02
N TYR A 469 -22.05 28.81 7.04
CA TYR A 469 -21.65 28.58 5.66
C TYR A 469 -21.72 29.89 4.86
N ILE A 470 -20.57 30.32 4.34
CA ILE A 470 -20.35 31.64 3.76
C ILE A 470 -20.26 31.52 2.24
N THR A 471 -21.19 32.17 1.55
CA THR A 471 -21.33 32.10 0.07
C THR A 471 -21.38 33.47 -0.60
N THR A 472 -21.38 34.57 0.17
CA THR A 472 -21.44 35.93 -0.34
C THR A 472 -20.33 36.81 0.25
N LYS A 473 -20.04 37.92 -0.42
CA LYS A 473 -19.02 38.87 0.01
C LYS A 473 -19.42 39.59 1.30
N GLU A 474 -20.70 39.93 1.45
CA GLU A 474 -21.26 40.59 2.63
C GLU A 474 -21.14 39.69 3.86
N GLN A 475 -21.49 38.40 3.71
CA GLN A 475 -21.27 37.39 4.76
C GLN A 475 -19.79 37.22 5.08
N THR A 476 -18.91 37.29 4.07
CA THR A 476 -17.45 37.21 4.27
C THR A 476 -16.96 38.36 5.17
N VAL A 477 -17.42 39.59 4.93
CA VAL A 477 -17.07 40.75 5.76
C VAL A 477 -17.57 40.55 7.20
N SER A 478 -18.83 40.11 7.38
CA SER A 478 -19.38 39.85 8.71
C SER A 478 -18.62 38.77 9.47
N ALA A 479 -18.27 37.66 8.81
CA ALA A 479 -17.50 36.57 9.38
C ALA A 479 -16.13 37.04 9.87
N PHE A 480 -15.42 37.86 9.09
CA PHE A 480 -14.12 38.40 9.50
C PHE A 480 -14.22 39.48 10.57
N ALA A 481 -15.31 40.25 10.63
CA ALA A 481 -15.54 41.18 11.73
C ALA A 481 -15.56 40.43 13.07
N GLU A 482 -16.16 39.23 13.13
CA GLU A 482 -16.19 38.39 14.33
C GLU A 482 -14.86 37.64 14.56
N LEU A 483 -14.32 36.96 13.54
CA LEU A 483 -13.06 36.19 13.63
C LEU A 483 -11.87 37.03 14.13
N LEU A 484 -11.86 38.32 13.79
CA LEU A 484 -10.79 39.26 14.14
C LEU A 484 -11.02 40.01 15.47
N THR A 485 -12.14 39.81 16.17
CA THR A 485 -12.39 40.46 17.48
C THR A 485 -11.45 39.97 18.57
N THR A 486 -10.99 38.72 18.49
CA THR A 486 -10.16 38.11 19.53
C THR A 486 -8.69 38.10 19.14
N ASN A 487 -7.81 38.11 20.14
CA ASN A 487 -6.39 37.91 19.93
C ASN A 487 -5.96 36.43 19.89
N LYS A 488 -6.90 35.47 19.96
CA LYS A 488 -6.57 34.04 19.88
C LYS A 488 -6.05 33.63 18.48
N PRO A 489 -5.27 32.55 18.38
CA PRO A 489 -4.93 31.95 17.08
C PRO A 489 -6.20 31.59 16.30
N ILE A 490 -6.10 31.48 14.98
CA ILE A 490 -7.20 31.02 14.13
C ILE A 490 -6.83 29.67 13.54
N ALA A 491 -7.58 28.63 13.86
CA ALA A 491 -7.42 27.37 13.15
C ALA A 491 -7.94 27.49 11.73
N LEU A 492 -7.13 27.04 10.78
CA LEU A 492 -7.42 27.05 9.35
C LEU A 492 -7.29 25.64 8.81
N ASP A 493 -8.30 25.22 8.06
CA ASP A 493 -8.29 24.01 7.24
C ASP A 493 -8.73 24.36 5.81
N ILE A 494 -8.40 23.51 4.84
CA ILE A 494 -8.87 23.64 3.46
C ILE A 494 -9.28 22.29 2.90
N GLU A 495 -10.39 22.28 2.16
CA GLU A 495 -10.78 21.13 1.33
C GLU A 495 -10.47 21.42 -0.12
N THR A 496 -10.07 20.39 -0.87
CA THR A 496 -9.64 20.52 -2.26
C THR A 496 -10.32 19.49 -3.15
N TYR A 497 -10.37 19.77 -4.45
CA TYR A 497 -10.87 18.83 -5.45
C TYR A 497 -9.96 18.84 -6.67
N SER A 498 -9.86 17.69 -7.35
CA SER A 498 -9.09 17.57 -8.59
C SER A 498 -9.77 18.33 -9.73
N LYS A 499 -9.00 19.09 -10.51
CA LYS A 499 -9.45 19.76 -11.74
C LYS A 499 -9.79 18.78 -12.86
N ASP A 500 -9.10 17.64 -12.88
CA ASP A 500 -9.24 16.62 -13.90
C ASP A 500 -9.62 15.28 -13.26
N LYS A 501 -10.71 14.69 -13.76
CA LYS A 501 -11.23 13.39 -13.32
C LYS A 501 -10.28 12.24 -13.67
N GLY A 502 -9.38 12.41 -14.64
CA GLY A 502 -8.42 11.40 -15.08
C GLY A 502 -7.31 11.08 -14.06
N TYR A 503 -7.07 11.96 -13.08
CA TYR A 503 -6.07 11.77 -12.03
C TYR A 503 -6.66 11.17 -10.73
N GLY A 504 -7.98 11.01 -10.67
CA GLY A 504 -8.73 10.52 -9.49
C GLY A 504 -8.50 11.37 -8.23
N ASP A 505 -8.78 10.79 -7.06
CA ASP A 505 -8.63 11.45 -5.75
C ASP A 505 -7.20 11.94 -5.46
N LYS A 506 -6.19 11.40 -6.17
CA LYS A 506 -4.79 11.78 -6.02
C LYS A 506 -4.49 13.17 -6.61
N GLY A 507 -5.27 13.61 -7.59
CA GLY A 507 -5.13 14.97 -8.15
C GLY A 507 -5.47 16.07 -7.14
N GLY A 508 -6.32 15.78 -6.14
CA GLY A 508 -6.71 16.75 -5.11
C GLY A 508 -5.56 17.23 -4.22
N LEU A 509 -4.48 16.45 -4.08
CA LEU A 509 -3.37 16.77 -3.18
C LEU A 509 -2.28 17.66 -3.80
N ASP A 510 -2.29 17.84 -5.12
CA ASP A 510 -1.29 18.63 -5.84
C ASP A 510 -1.90 19.99 -6.24
N PRO A 511 -1.35 21.12 -5.77
CA PRO A 511 -1.91 22.45 -6.04
C PRO A 511 -1.97 22.82 -7.53
N TYR A 512 -1.15 22.20 -8.39
CA TYR A 512 -1.22 22.42 -9.83
C TYR A 512 -2.37 21.65 -10.49
N LEU A 513 -2.81 20.55 -9.88
CA LEU A 513 -3.87 19.66 -10.38
C LEU A 513 -5.19 19.84 -9.63
N SER A 514 -5.20 20.57 -8.51
CA SER A 514 -6.38 20.79 -7.66
C SER A 514 -6.81 22.26 -7.61
N GLU A 515 -8.03 22.45 -7.13
CA GLU A 515 -8.56 23.74 -6.67
C GLU A 515 -8.99 23.64 -5.19
N ILE A 516 -8.93 24.77 -4.48
CA ILE A 516 -9.47 24.88 -3.13
C ILE A 516 -10.99 24.98 -3.26
N ARG A 517 -11.73 24.06 -2.61
CA ARG A 517 -13.19 24.05 -2.55
C ARG A 517 -13.71 24.90 -1.40
N LEU A 518 -13.16 24.66 -0.21
CA LEU A 518 -13.60 25.27 1.04
C LEU A 518 -12.39 25.77 1.83
N VAL A 519 -12.59 26.82 2.61
CA VAL A 519 -11.67 27.25 3.67
C VAL A 519 -12.46 27.32 4.97
N GLN A 520 -11.98 26.67 6.02
CA GLN A 520 -12.64 26.68 7.33
C GLN A 520 -11.81 27.48 8.32
N CYS A 521 -12.46 28.33 9.12
CA CYS A 521 -11.78 29.22 10.06
C CYS A 521 -12.48 29.22 11.42
N TYR A 522 -11.71 29.00 12.49
CA TYR A 522 -12.22 29.00 13.86
C TYR A 522 -11.26 29.67 14.84
N SER A 523 -11.75 30.65 15.59
CA SER A 523 -10.97 31.44 16.57
C SER A 523 -11.35 31.16 18.03
N GLY A 524 -12.09 30.07 18.30
CA GLY A 524 -12.46 29.65 19.65
C GLY A 524 -13.74 30.29 20.21
N GLY A 525 -14.62 30.81 19.36
CA GLY A 525 -15.95 31.35 19.71
C GLY A 525 -17.07 30.31 19.61
N GLU A 526 -18.33 30.79 19.52
CA GLU A 526 -19.53 29.96 19.39
C GLU A 526 -19.83 29.55 17.94
N LYS A 527 -19.07 30.11 16.98
CA LYS A 527 -19.25 29.91 15.55
C LYS A 527 -17.96 29.48 14.87
N ILE A 528 -18.08 28.62 13.88
CA ILE A 528 -17.05 28.28 12.90
C ILE A 528 -17.52 28.67 11.51
N TYR A 529 -16.62 29.25 10.72
CA TYR A 529 -16.94 29.79 9.41
C TYR A 529 -16.39 28.89 8.31
N VAL A 530 -17.24 28.49 7.37
CA VAL A 530 -16.89 27.66 6.22
C VAL A 530 -17.13 28.47 4.95
N PHE A 531 -16.04 28.90 4.30
CA PHE A 531 -16.08 29.74 3.10
C PHE A 531 -16.08 28.87 1.84
N ASP A 532 -17.09 29.05 1.00
CA ASP A 532 -17.20 28.37 -0.29
C ASP A 532 -16.44 29.12 -1.38
N LEU A 533 -15.31 28.58 -1.86
CA LEU A 533 -14.48 29.25 -2.85
C LEU A 533 -14.97 29.14 -4.31
N GLN A 534 -16.09 28.47 -4.56
CA GLN A 534 -16.82 28.60 -5.83
C GLN A 534 -17.76 29.81 -5.82
N LYS A 535 -18.08 30.36 -4.65
CA LYS A 535 -18.99 31.49 -4.49
C LYS A 535 -18.29 32.78 -4.03
N VAL A 536 -17.22 32.67 -3.23
CA VAL A 536 -16.36 33.79 -2.80
C VAL A 536 -14.90 33.55 -3.21
N THR A 537 -14.02 34.54 -3.07
CA THR A 537 -12.60 34.38 -3.39
C THR A 537 -11.68 34.70 -2.22
N LEU A 538 -10.49 34.09 -2.19
CA LEU A 538 -9.44 34.41 -1.21
C LEU A 538 -9.05 35.90 -1.21
N LYS A 539 -9.31 36.63 -2.32
CA LYS A 539 -9.09 38.09 -2.39
C LYS A 539 -10.08 38.88 -1.54
N ASP A 540 -11.24 38.31 -1.21
CA ASP A 540 -12.22 38.93 -0.32
C ASP A 540 -11.79 38.85 1.15
N PHE A 541 -10.81 38.00 1.48
CA PHE A 541 -10.30 37.85 2.84
C PHE A 541 -9.40 39.05 3.18
N PRO A 542 -9.61 39.72 4.33
CA PRO A 542 -8.88 40.94 4.67
C PRO A 542 -7.39 40.64 4.88
N LYS A 543 -6.53 41.57 4.48
CA LYS A 543 -5.07 41.44 4.67
C LYS A 543 -4.68 41.21 6.14
N GLU A 544 -5.43 41.79 7.07
CA GLU A 544 -5.20 41.60 8.51
C GLU A 544 -5.40 40.16 8.97
N PHE A 545 -6.32 39.40 8.35
CA PHE A 545 -6.50 37.98 8.63
C PHE A 545 -5.22 37.18 8.36
N TRP A 546 -4.60 37.39 7.20
CA TRP A 546 -3.36 36.68 6.82
C TRP A 546 -2.14 37.08 7.66
N LYS A 547 -2.24 38.13 8.48
CA LYS A 547 -1.20 38.52 9.46
C LYS A 547 -1.42 37.89 10.85
N ARG A 548 -2.60 37.31 11.11
CA ARG A 548 -2.91 36.60 12.36
C ARG A 548 -2.07 35.33 12.48
N GLN A 549 -1.99 34.79 13.69
CA GLN A 549 -1.45 33.46 13.93
C GLN A 549 -2.46 32.42 13.46
N LEU A 550 -2.10 31.65 12.44
CA LEU A 550 -2.90 30.56 11.91
C LEU A 550 -2.40 29.22 12.49
N VAL A 551 -3.31 28.26 12.64
CA VAL A 551 -2.99 26.92 13.14
C VAL A 551 -3.61 25.87 12.22
N CYS A 552 -2.79 24.98 11.67
CA CYS A 552 -3.24 23.89 10.80
C CYS A 552 -2.82 22.54 11.40
N HIS A 553 -3.42 21.43 10.95
CA HIS A 553 -2.94 20.11 11.35
C HIS A 553 -1.67 19.71 10.61
N ASN A 554 -1.64 19.90 9.28
CA ASN A 554 -0.51 19.54 8.42
C ASN A 554 -0.12 20.73 7.52
N ALA A 555 0.26 21.85 8.17
CA ALA A 555 0.41 23.18 7.55
C ALA A 555 1.15 23.25 6.20
N LEU A 556 2.07 22.33 5.89
CA LEU A 556 2.70 22.26 4.56
C LEU A 556 1.67 22.09 3.42
N PHE A 557 0.57 21.39 3.66
CA PHE A 557 -0.51 21.21 2.70
C PHE A 557 -1.26 22.51 2.44
N GLU A 558 -1.71 23.19 3.51
CA GLU A 558 -2.43 24.46 3.40
C GLU A 558 -1.53 25.54 2.80
N LEU A 559 -0.28 25.66 3.28
CA LEU A 559 0.71 26.59 2.77
C LEU A 559 0.97 26.39 1.27
N GLN A 560 1.04 25.13 0.82
CA GLN A 560 1.29 24.81 -0.58
C GLN A 560 0.16 25.30 -1.50
N HIS A 561 -1.10 25.06 -1.13
CA HIS A 561 -2.26 25.51 -1.90
C HIS A 561 -2.45 27.03 -1.84
N LEU A 562 -2.34 27.62 -0.64
CA LEU A 562 -2.47 29.07 -0.46
C LEU A 562 -1.39 29.83 -1.23
N ARG A 563 -0.13 29.35 -1.17
CA ARG A 563 0.99 29.97 -1.89
C ARG A 563 0.83 29.85 -3.40
N HIS A 564 0.32 28.72 -3.91
CA HIS A 564 -0.02 28.59 -5.32
C HIS A 564 -1.09 29.62 -5.76
N LYS A 565 -1.98 30.03 -4.86
CA LYS A 565 -2.97 31.10 -5.07
C LYS A 565 -2.46 32.52 -4.78
N GLY A 566 -1.16 32.69 -4.53
CA GLY A 566 -0.54 34.00 -4.24
C GLY A 566 -0.77 34.52 -2.82
N ILE A 567 -1.23 33.66 -1.90
CA ILE A 567 -1.45 33.99 -0.49
C ILE A 567 -0.28 33.45 0.35
N HIS A 568 0.29 34.29 1.21
CA HIS A 568 1.55 33.99 1.91
C HIS A 568 1.44 34.30 3.42
N PRO A 569 0.67 33.50 4.18
CA PRO A 569 0.58 33.71 5.62
C PRO A 569 1.93 33.42 6.27
N LYS A 570 2.42 34.34 7.12
CA LYS A 570 3.76 34.22 7.73
C LYS A 570 3.76 33.44 9.05
N LYS A 571 2.69 33.57 9.84
CA LYS A 571 2.59 32.98 11.19
C LYS A 571 1.69 31.75 11.14
N VAL A 572 2.26 30.58 10.81
CA VAL A 572 1.51 29.32 10.70
C VAL A 572 2.09 28.25 11.62
N ASP A 573 1.31 27.84 12.61
CA ASP A 573 1.58 26.75 13.52
C ASP A 573 1.00 25.43 13.00
N CYS A 574 1.60 24.31 13.43
CA CYS A 574 1.28 22.99 12.89
C CYS A 574 1.16 21.95 14.00
N THR A 575 -0.07 21.51 14.32
CA THR A 575 -0.30 20.59 15.44
C THR A 575 0.36 19.22 15.23
N LEU A 576 0.52 18.77 13.98
CA LEU A 576 1.32 17.58 13.66
C LEU A 576 2.79 17.74 14.07
N LEU A 577 3.40 18.89 13.78
CA LEU A 577 4.80 19.15 14.14
C LEU A 577 4.98 19.30 15.65
N ILE A 578 4.02 19.91 16.35
CA ILE A 578 3.99 19.95 17.81
C ILE A 578 3.96 18.53 18.37
N ALA A 579 3.01 17.70 17.91
CA ALA A 579 2.87 16.32 18.35
C ALA A 579 4.11 15.46 18.05
N HIS A 580 4.71 15.64 16.86
CA HIS A 580 5.96 15.00 16.47
C HIS A 580 7.09 15.35 17.45
N THR A 581 7.29 16.65 17.73
CA THR A 581 8.33 17.12 18.66
C THR A 581 8.11 16.65 20.09
N LEU A 582 6.85 16.58 20.55
CA LEU A 582 6.53 16.14 21.90
C LEU A 582 6.68 14.64 22.12
N SER A 583 6.36 13.83 21.11
CA SER A 583 6.27 12.36 21.23
C SER A 583 7.46 11.60 20.64
N GLY A 584 8.22 12.19 19.71
CA GLY A 584 9.28 11.51 18.97
C GLY A 584 8.77 10.39 18.04
N LYS A 585 7.46 10.27 17.86
CA LYS A 585 6.81 9.30 16.95
C LYS A 585 6.59 9.94 15.58
N THR A 586 6.36 9.15 14.52
CA THR A 586 6.05 9.66 13.16
C THR A 586 4.58 9.43 12.80
N ILE A 587 4.08 9.98 11.68
CA ILE A 587 2.68 9.80 11.22
C ILE A 587 2.28 8.31 11.20
N LYS A 588 3.19 7.44 10.75
CA LYS A 588 3.01 5.97 10.72
C LYS A 588 2.73 5.33 12.08
N TRP A 589 3.04 6.02 13.18
CA TRP A 589 2.88 5.55 14.56
C TRP A 589 1.75 6.29 15.30
N GLY A 590 0.72 6.74 14.56
CA GLY A 590 -0.53 7.25 15.13
C GLY A 590 -0.57 8.76 15.34
N MET A 591 -0.01 9.55 14.42
CA MET A 591 -0.06 11.03 14.50
C MET A 591 -0.94 11.70 13.43
N SER A 592 -1.91 10.98 12.86
CA SER A 592 -2.97 11.64 12.08
C SER A 592 -3.89 12.45 12.99
N LEU A 593 -4.64 13.41 12.43
CA LEU A 593 -5.60 14.23 13.17
C LEU A 593 -6.55 13.36 13.99
N LYS A 594 -7.20 12.37 13.34
CA LYS A 594 -8.08 11.38 14.00
C LYS A 594 -7.41 10.74 15.23
N LYS A 595 -6.18 10.21 15.09
CA LYS A 595 -5.50 9.50 16.18
C LYS A 595 -5.05 10.43 17.31
N LEU A 596 -4.67 11.67 16.98
CA LEU A 596 -4.32 12.67 17.99
C LEU A 596 -5.55 13.18 18.74
N CYS A 597 -6.67 13.42 18.06
CA CYS A 597 -7.94 13.78 18.67
C CYS A 597 -8.48 12.65 19.56
N GLU A 598 -8.42 11.39 19.12
CA GLU A 598 -8.80 10.23 19.92
C GLU A 598 -8.00 10.15 21.21
N LYS A 599 -6.67 10.33 21.12
CA LYS A 599 -5.77 10.22 22.27
C LYS A 599 -5.86 11.42 23.21
N ALA A 600 -5.78 12.63 22.66
CA ALA A 600 -5.63 13.86 23.43
C ALA A 600 -6.99 14.47 23.82
N LEU A 601 -7.97 14.46 22.92
CA LEU A 601 -9.27 15.10 23.13
C LEU A 601 -10.39 14.11 23.48
N LYS A 602 -10.14 12.80 23.34
CA LYS A 602 -11.18 11.75 23.45
C LYS A 602 -12.28 11.94 22.42
N ILE A 603 -11.94 12.41 21.21
CA ILE A 603 -12.86 12.61 20.10
C ILE A 603 -12.66 11.52 19.05
N ASN A 604 -13.74 10.91 18.56
CA ASN A 604 -13.70 10.11 17.34
C ASN A 604 -14.02 11.00 16.15
N LEU A 605 -13.18 10.95 15.10
CA LEU A 605 -13.46 11.63 13.84
C LEU A 605 -13.94 10.60 12.82
N SER A 606 -15.07 10.88 12.18
CA SER A 606 -15.54 10.14 11.00
C SER A 606 -14.60 10.40 9.82
N LYS A 607 -14.57 9.47 8.86
CA LYS A 607 -13.82 9.60 7.60
C LYS A 607 -14.72 9.63 6.36
N GLU A 608 -16.03 9.58 6.56
CA GLU A 608 -16.98 9.26 5.49
C GLU A 608 -17.00 10.30 4.38
N GLN A 609 -16.89 11.59 4.72
CA GLN A 609 -16.90 12.68 3.74
C GLN A 609 -15.54 12.96 3.11
N GLN A 610 -14.45 12.36 3.59
CA GLN A 610 -13.10 12.57 3.04
C GLN A 610 -13.01 12.16 1.55
N VAL A 611 -13.79 11.15 1.15
CA VAL A 611 -13.84 10.62 -0.22
C VAL A 611 -15.09 11.07 -0.99
N SER A 612 -15.86 12.01 -0.42
CA SER A 612 -17.04 12.56 -1.07
C SER A 612 -16.65 13.41 -2.28
N ASN A 613 -17.58 13.60 -3.21
CA ASN A 613 -17.32 14.44 -4.38
C ASN A 613 -17.37 15.92 -3.99
N TRP A 614 -16.20 16.52 -3.74
CA TRP A 614 -16.05 17.94 -3.44
C TRP A 614 -16.24 18.85 -4.65
N SER A 615 -16.29 18.31 -5.88
CA SER A 615 -16.44 19.12 -7.11
C SER A 615 -17.90 19.49 -7.42
N VAL A 616 -18.87 19.09 -6.59
CA VAL A 616 -20.29 19.36 -6.82
C VAL A 616 -20.62 20.85 -6.63
N GLU A 617 -21.63 21.31 -7.36
CA GLU A 617 -22.09 22.71 -7.31
C GLU A 617 -22.65 23.07 -5.93
N THR A 618 -23.47 22.18 -5.36
CA THR A 618 -24.09 22.36 -4.04
C THR A 618 -23.59 21.27 -3.11
N LEU A 619 -22.91 21.69 -2.03
CA LEU A 619 -22.42 20.78 -1.00
C LEU A 619 -23.53 20.38 -0.04
N SER A 620 -23.49 19.14 0.46
CA SER A 620 -24.42 18.69 1.48
C SER A 620 -24.08 19.30 2.85
N LYS A 621 -25.07 19.32 3.75
CA LYS A 621 -24.87 19.79 5.12
C LYS A 621 -23.77 18.98 5.83
N GLU A 622 -23.73 17.67 5.60
CA GLU A 622 -22.75 16.75 6.19
C GLU A 622 -21.33 17.04 5.68
N GLN A 623 -21.16 17.41 4.40
CA GLN A 623 -19.86 17.83 3.87
C GLN A 623 -19.37 19.13 4.53
N ILE A 624 -20.28 20.10 4.70
CA ILE A 624 -19.98 21.39 5.34
C ILE A 624 -19.61 21.18 6.83
N GLU A 625 -20.39 20.37 7.55
CA GLU A 625 -20.12 20.03 8.95
C GLU A 625 -18.82 19.24 9.11
N TYR A 626 -18.59 18.23 8.27
CA TYR A 626 -17.34 17.46 8.27
C TYR A 626 -16.12 18.38 8.16
N ALA A 627 -16.11 19.26 7.16
CA ALA A 627 -14.98 20.14 6.91
C ALA A 627 -14.78 21.14 8.07
N SER A 628 -15.89 21.60 8.68
CA SER A 628 -15.81 22.47 9.86
C SER A 628 -15.16 21.77 11.06
N ILE A 629 -15.40 20.47 11.24
CA ILE A 629 -14.89 19.71 12.39
C ILE A 629 -13.36 19.73 12.41
N ASP A 630 -12.69 19.64 11.26
CA ASP A 630 -11.22 19.59 11.19
C ASP A 630 -10.56 20.88 11.70
N ALA A 631 -11.10 22.05 11.35
CA ALA A 631 -10.62 23.32 11.93
C ALA A 631 -10.97 23.45 13.43
N LEU A 632 -12.16 23.04 13.85
CA LEU A 632 -12.55 23.04 15.27
C LEU A 632 -11.61 22.17 16.13
N VAL A 633 -11.41 20.91 15.74
CA VAL A 633 -10.60 19.98 16.52
C VAL A 633 -9.12 20.29 16.41
N THR A 634 -8.65 20.88 15.31
CA THR A 634 -7.28 21.42 15.21
C THR A 634 -7.04 22.52 16.23
N PHE A 635 -7.98 23.46 16.38
CA PHE A 635 -7.91 24.49 17.41
C PHE A 635 -7.86 23.89 18.82
N LYS A 636 -8.79 22.97 19.13
CA LYS A 636 -8.88 22.33 20.44
C LYS A 636 -7.65 21.47 20.75
N LEU A 637 -7.11 20.81 19.73
CA LEU A 637 -5.88 20.05 19.85
C LEU A 637 -4.72 20.98 20.18
N PHE A 638 -4.57 22.09 19.45
CA PHE A 638 -3.55 23.10 19.68
C PHE A 638 -3.61 23.68 21.10
N GLU A 639 -4.79 24.12 21.57
CA GLU A 639 -4.99 24.59 22.95
C GLU A 639 -4.50 23.57 23.98
N LYS A 640 -4.66 22.28 23.68
CA LYS A 640 -4.27 21.20 24.59
C LYS A 640 -2.79 20.85 24.52
N ILE A 641 -2.18 20.83 23.34
CA ILE A 641 -0.82 20.31 23.15
C ILE A 641 0.27 21.39 23.15
N GLU A 642 -0.03 22.61 22.72
CA GLU A 642 0.92 23.73 22.68
C GLU A 642 1.54 24.00 24.06
N PRO A 643 0.79 24.00 25.19
CA PRO A 643 1.38 24.33 26.49
C PRO A 643 2.50 23.38 26.93
N PHE A 644 2.59 22.17 26.35
CA PHE A 644 3.67 21.22 26.63
C PHE A 644 4.99 21.58 25.92
N LEU A 645 4.99 22.55 25.01
CA LEU A 645 6.20 23.11 24.38
C LEU A 645 6.94 24.10 25.28
N LYS A 646 6.33 24.59 26.38
CA LYS A 646 6.90 25.62 27.27
C LYS A 646 8.28 25.29 27.87
N LYS A 647 8.78 24.06 27.75
CA LYS A 647 10.19 23.75 28.03
C LYS A 647 11.07 24.30 26.90
N LYS A 648 11.99 25.21 27.22
CA LYS A 648 12.87 25.94 26.28
C LYS A 648 13.44 25.08 25.15
N GLU A 649 13.94 23.89 25.47
CA GLU A 649 14.51 22.96 24.48
C GLU A 649 13.45 22.45 23.48
N LYS A 650 12.27 22.03 23.94
CA LYS A 650 11.21 21.53 23.04
C LYS A 650 10.66 22.63 22.13
N ALA A 651 10.55 23.85 22.66
CA ALA A 651 10.16 25.01 21.87
C ALA A 651 11.15 25.25 20.73
N LEU A 652 12.46 25.18 20.99
CA LEU A 652 13.48 25.45 19.98
C LEU A 652 13.44 24.46 18.81
N SER A 653 13.28 23.16 19.09
CA SER A 653 13.10 22.14 18.04
C SER A 653 11.84 22.36 17.21
N TYR A 654 10.72 22.71 17.86
CA TYR A 654 9.47 22.99 17.16
C TYR A 654 9.57 24.23 16.28
N GLU A 655 10.06 25.36 16.81
CA GLU A 655 10.25 26.60 16.06
C GLU A 655 11.15 26.38 14.84
N THR A 656 12.21 25.58 14.98
CA THR A 656 13.08 25.22 13.85
C THR A 656 12.33 24.50 12.72
N LYS A 657 11.44 23.56 13.06
CA LYS A 657 10.62 22.86 12.05
C LYS A 657 9.55 23.79 11.48
N LYS A 658 8.94 24.63 12.31
CA LYS A 658 7.91 25.59 11.92
C LYS A 658 8.44 26.62 10.92
N ASP A 659 9.61 27.19 11.18
CA ASP A 659 10.28 28.15 10.30
C ASP A 659 10.59 27.52 8.93
N ALA A 660 11.09 26.28 8.91
CA ALA A 660 11.42 25.56 7.68
C ALA A 660 10.20 25.24 6.79
N GLN A 661 8.97 25.34 7.28
CA GLN A 661 7.78 25.06 6.48
C GLN A 661 7.68 25.99 5.27
N HIS A 662 8.09 27.25 5.40
CA HIS A 662 7.96 28.25 4.33
C HIS A 662 8.85 27.95 3.13
N SER A 663 10.16 27.76 3.37
CA SER A 663 11.11 27.40 2.31
C SER A 663 10.81 26.03 1.71
N LEU A 664 10.43 25.04 2.53
CA LEU A 664 10.02 23.73 2.02
C LEU A 664 8.77 23.81 1.15
N THR A 665 7.80 24.67 1.49
CA THR A 665 6.61 24.89 0.65
C THR A 665 7.00 25.46 -0.72
N LYS A 666 7.87 26.48 -0.75
CA LYS A 666 8.38 27.04 -2.01
C LYS A 666 9.15 26.01 -2.83
N MET A 667 9.96 25.21 -2.16
CA MET A 667 10.71 24.12 -2.80
C MET A 667 9.79 23.08 -3.43
N LYS A 668 8.76 22.63 -2.71
CA LYS A 668 7.73 21.72 -3.23
C LYS A 668 7.05 22.29 -4.48
N LEU A 669 6.72 23.58 -4.47
CA LEU A 669 6.07 24.25 -5.61
C LEU A 669 7.02 24.42 -6.80
N SER A 670 8.31 24.62 -6.56
CA SER A 670 9.30 24.83 -7.63
C SER A 670 9.60 23.54 -8.40
N GLY A 671 9.81 22.43 -7.68
CA GLY A 671 10.09 21.12 -8.27
C GLY A 671 11.43 21.05 -9.02
N LEU A 672 11.84 19.85 -9.41
CA LEU A 672 13.07 19.59 -10.15
C LEU A 672 12.80 19.49 -11.65
N TYR A 673 13.58 20.22 -12.44
CA TYR A 673 13.61 20.04 -13.88
C TYR A 673 14.36 18.75 -14.25
N ILE A 674 13.90 18.09 -15.31
CA ILE A 674 14.53 16.90 -15.87
C ILE A 674 14.68 17.06 -17.38
N ASN A 675 15.89 16.87 -17.87
CA ASN A 675 16.17 16.79 -19.29
C ASN A 675 15.67 15.42 -19.81
N ARG A 676 14.53 15.44 -20.50
CA ARG A 676 13.84 14.23 -20.98
C ARG A 676 14.67 13.43 -21.98
N ASN A 677 15.48 14.08 -22.81
CA ASN A 677 16.31 13.41 -23.79
C ASN A 677 17.46 12.65 -23.11
N LYS A 678 18.18 13.31 -22.20
CA LYS A 678 19.22 12.65 -21.38
C LYS A 678 18.64 11.51 -20.55
N HIS A 679 17.45 11.71 -19.97
CA HIS A 679 16.76 10.66 -19.22
C HIS A 679 16.39 9.46 -20.07
N GLN A 680 15.87 9.68 -21.29
CA GLN A 680 15.57 8.60 -22.23
C GLN A 680 16.83 7.83 -22.62
N SER A 681 17.91 8.53 -22.99
CA SER A 681 19.20 7.88 -23.31
C SER A 681 19.74 7.04 -22.15
N LEU A 682 19.60 7.53 -20.91
CA LEU A 682 20.01 6.80 -19.71
C LEU A 682 19.15 5.54 -19.47
N MET A 683 17.85 5.61 -19.74
CA MET A 683 16.98 4.43 -19.68
C MET A 683 17.36 3.38 -20.72
N ASP A 684 17.69 3.81 -21.95
CA ASP A 684 18.13 2.91 -23.01
C ASP A 684 19.44 2.21 -22.63
N GLN A 685 20.38 2.95 -22.03
CA GLN A 685 21.63 2.40 -21.48
C GLN A 685 21.38 1.36 -20.37
N TRP A 686 20.53 1.67 -19.38
CA TRP A 686 20.22 0.70 -18.33
C TRP A 686 19.52 -0.55 -18.87
N LYS A 687 18.66 -0.40 -19.87
CA LYS A 687 18.00 -1.54 -20.50
C LYS A 687 19.01 -2.42 -21.23
N GLN A 688 19.91 -1.81 -22.00
CA GLN A 688 21.00 -2.53 -22.66
C GLN A 688 21.92 -3.24 -21.65
N GLU A 689 22.35 -2.56 -20.58
CA GLU A 689 23.18 -3.16 -19.53
C GLU A 689 22.48 -4.35 -18.86
N GLN A 690 21.16 -4.23 -18.65
CA GLN A 690 20.35 -5.32 -18.11
C GLN A 690 20.31 -6.53 -19.06
N GLU A 691 20.04 -6.31 -20.36
CA GLU A 691 19.98 -7.37 -21.37
C GLU A 691 21.35 -8.07 -21.55
N GLU A 692 22.44 -7.31 -21.60
CA GLU A 692 23.80 -7.84 -21.70
C GLU A 692 24.19 -8.67 -20.47
N SER A 693 23.85 -8.18 -19.27
CA SER A 693 24.12 -8.89 -18.02
C SER A 693 23.27 -10.15 -17.91
N GLU A 694 22.01 -10.10 -18.34
CA GLU A 694 21.13 -11.26 -18.38
C GLU A 694 21.68 -12.36 -19.31
N SER A 695 22.20 -12.00 -20.48
CA SER A 695 22.82 -12.96 -21.40
C SER A 695 24.02 -13.66 -20.74
N LYS A 696 24.94 -12.90 -20.12
CA LYS A 696 26.12 -13.47 -19.44
C LYS A 696 25.74 -14.37 -18.27
N ILE A 697 24.73 -13.98 -17.50
CA ILE A 697 24.22 -14.80 -16.41
C ILE A 697 23.63 -16.09 -16.99
N LYS A 698 22.85 -16.02 -18.07
CA LYS A 698 22.22 -17.18 -18.72
C LYS A 698 23.27 -18.16 -19.25
N ASP A 699 24.39 -17.68 -19.78
CA ASP A 699 25.49 -18.52 -20.23
C ASP A 699 26.10 -19.37 -19.09
N ILE A 700 26.06 -18.86 -17.86
CA ILE A 700 26.59 -19.54 -16.65
C ILE A 700 25.51 -20.38 -15.94
N LEU A 701 24.29 -19.85 -15.86
CA LEU A 701 23.19 -20.40 -15.07
C LEU A 701 22.25 -21.32 -15.86
N GLY A 702 22.31 -21.31 -17.20
CA GLY A 702 21.36 -22.00 -18.06
C GLY A 702 19.95 -21.39 -17.96
N GLU A 703 18.92 -22.22 -17.80
CA GLU A 703 17.52 -21.80 -17.72
C GLU A 703 17.10 -21.19 -16.36
N ILE A 704 18.04 -21.02 -15.43
CA ILE A 704 17.74 -20.49 -14.09
C ILE A 704 17.47 -18.99 -14.15
N ASN A 705 16.30 -18.59 -13.66
CA ASN A 705 15.88 -17.21 -13.54
C ASN A 705 16.70 -16.48 -12.45
N PRO A 706 17.50 -15.45 -12.80
CA PRO A 706 18.31 -14.68 -11.84
C PRO A 706 17.48 -13.89 -10.81
N ASN A 707 16.18 -13.73 -11.04
CA ASN A 707 15.27 -13.13 -10.07
C ASN A 707 14.69 -14.13 -9.05
N SER A 708 14.83 -15.44 -9.27
CA SER A 708 14.24 -16.47 -8.42
C SER A 708 15.19 -16.91 -7.31
N SER A 709 14.96 -16.42 -6.09
CA SER A 709 15.67 -16.89 -4.90
C SER A 709 15.61 -18.40 -4.71
N LYS A 710 14.54 -19.07 -5.18
CA LYS A 710 14.37 -20.53 -5.12
C LYS A 710 15.31 -21.23 -6.11
N GLN A 711 15.37 -20.77 -7.36
CA GLN A 711 16.21 -21.41 -8.38
C GLN A 711 17.70 -21.12 -8.15
N LEU A 712 18.06 -19.90 -7.73
CA LEU A 712 19.44 -19.60 -7.30
C LEU A 712 19.88 -20.46 -6.11
N ASN A 713 18.96 -20.77 -5.18
CA ASN A 713 19.26 -21.67 -4.06
C ASN A 713 19.61 -23.09 -4.52
N VAL A 714 18.91 -23.60 -5.54
CA VAL A 714 19.17 -24.91 -6.14
C VAL A 714 20.56 -24.91 -6.78
N TRP A 715 20.83 -23.92 -7.65
CA TRP A 715 22.14 -23.78 -8.29
C TRP A 715 23.28 -23.73 -7.29
N LEU A 716 23.15 -22.91 -6.23
CA LEU A 716 24.18 -22.78 -5.20
C LEU A 716 24.43 -24.09 -4.46
N LYS A 717 23.41 -24.91 -4.21
CA LYS A 717 23.61 -26.22 -3.56
C LYS A 717 24.35 -27.21 -4.46
N GLU A 718 24.11 -27.14 -5.76
CA GLU A 718 24.66 -28.08 -6.75
C GLU A 718 26.09 -27.72 -7.17
N ASN A 719 26.42 -26.42 -7.21
CA ASN A 719 27.65 -25.93 -7.83
C ASN A 719 28.68 -25.36 -6.84
N MET A 720 28.31 -25.15 -5.57
CA MET A 720 29.25 -24.66 -4.56
C MET A 720 29.89 -25.80 -3.77
N ASP A 721 31.16 -25.63 -3.39
CA ASP A 721 31.86 -26.62 -2.58
C ASP A 721 31.27 -26.76 -1.16
N LYS A 722 31.48 -27.93 -0.55
CA LYS A 722 30.93 -28.27 0.77
C LYS A 722 31.42 -27.33 1.88
N GLN A 723 32.65 -26.81 1.80
CA GLN A 723 33.19 -25.92 2.83
C GLN A 723 32.53 -24.54 2.76
N THR A 724 32.32 -24.01 1.55
CA THR A 724 31.59 -22.76 1.33
C THR A 724 30.13 -22.89 1.77
N LEU A 725 29.46 -23.99 1.41
CA LEU A 725 28.08 -24.27 1.83
C LEU A 725 27.91 -24.41 3.35
N ALA A 726 28.89 -24.98 4.04
CA ALA A 726 28.87 -25.10 5.50
C ALA A 726 28.90 -23.74 6.22
N LYS A 727 29.62 -22.77 5.65
CA LYS A 727 29.73 -21.40 6.18
C LYS A 727 28.58 -20.49 5.73
N TRP A 728 27.76 -20.92 4.78
CA TRP A 728 26.71 -20.10 4.15
C TRP A 728 25.55 -19.81 5.10
N LYS A 729 25.11 -18.54 5.13
CA LYS A 729 23.99 -18.12 5.99
C LYS A 729 22.66 -18.71 5.54
N LYS A 730 21.89 -19.27 6.48
CA LYS A 730 20.60 -19.93 6.20
C LYS A 730 19.41 -19.12 6.73
N THR A 731 18.27 -19.23 6.06
CA THR A 731 16.98 -18.72 6.54
C THR A 731 16.52 -19.49 7.77
N LYS A 732 15.50 -18.98 8.48
CA LYS A 732 14.83 -19.72 9.57
C LYS A 732 14.31 -21.10 9.13
N THR A 733 14.05 -21.27 7.84
CA THR A 733 13.61 -22.52 7.20
C THR A 733 14.77 -23.40 6.68
N GLY A 734 16.02 -23.07 7.02
CA GLY A 734 17.20 -23.86 6.68
C GLY A 734 17.70 -23.73 5.24
N LYS A 735 17.08 -22.91 4.39
CA LYS A 735 17.51 -22.66 3.00
C LYS A 735 18.66 -21.66 2.96
N LEU A 736 19.61 -21.81 2.05
CA LEU A 736 20.65 -20.79 1.79
C LEU A 736 20.00 -19.41 1.51
N GLN A 737 20.46 -18.37 2.18
CA GLN A 737 20.02 -17.00 1.91
C GLN A 737 20.63 -16.51 0.60
N THR A 738 19.79 -15.93 -0.27
CA THR A 738 20.17 -15.41 -1.60
C THR A 738 19.91 -13.90 -1.69
N SER A 739 19.89 -13.19 -0.55
CA SER A 739 19.90 -11.72 -0.57
C SER A 739 21.24 -11.22 -1.09
N GLN A 740 21.24 -10.04 -1.73
CA GLN A 740 22.46 -9.44 -2.28
C GLN A 740 23.56 -9.30 -1.22
N ASP A 741 23.20 -8.91 0.01
CA ASP A 741 24.15 -8.83 1.13
C ASP A 741 24.83 -10.16 1.47
N VAL A 742 24.13 -11.30 1.32
CA VAL A 742 24.70 -12.62 1.57
C VAL A 742 25.51 -13.11 0.38
N LEU A 743 25.00 -12.93 -0.85
CA LEU A 743 25.72 -13.29 -2.07
C LEU A 743 27.07 -12.55 -2.17
N LYS A 744 27.11 -11.29 -1.76
CA LYS A 744 28.31 -10.46 -1.75
C LYS A 744 29.43 -11.00 -0.85
N LEU A 745 29.09 -11.77 0.18
CA LEU A 745 30.08 -12.43 1.05
C LEU A 745 30.88 -13.52 0.31
N TYR A 746 30.30 -14.07 -0.75
CA TYR A 746 30.86 -15.15 -1.54
C TYR A 746 31.09 -14.75 -3.01
N LYS A 747 31.21 -13.45 -3.28
CA LYS A 747 31.28 -12.90 -4.64
C LYS A 747 32.39 -13.52 -5.50
N ASP A 748 33.51 -13.92 -4.89
CA ASP A 748 34.67 -14.46 -5.59
C ASP A 748 34.48 -15.96 -5.90
N GLN A 749 33.53 -16.64 -5.24
CA GLN A 749 33.17 -18.03 -5.48
C GLN A 749 31.93 -18.17 -6.40
N ILE A 750 31.20 -17.09 -6.66
CA ILE A 750 29.99 -17.11 -7.48
C ILE A 750 30.32 -16.54 -8.87
N PRO A 751 30.43 -17.39 -9.92
CA PRO A 751 30.90 -16.96 -11.24
C PRO A 751 30.01 -15.90 -11.91
N TRP A 752 28.71 -15.91 -11.60
CA TRP A 752 27.72 -14.98 -12.16
C TRP A 752 27.46 -13.75 -11.27
N PHE A 753 28.13 -13.59 -10.12
CA PHE A 753 27.76 -12.55 -9.14
C PHE A 753 27.85 -11.13 -9.70
N LYS A 754 28.94 -10.82 -10.41
CA LYS A 754 29.18 -9.47 -10.95
C LYS A 754 28.10 -9.08 -11.97
N ASP A 755 27.76 -9.99 -12.88
CA ASP A 755 26.71 -9.76 -13.87
C ASP A 755 25.32 -9.74 -13.21
N HIS A 756 25.07 -10.56 -12.19
CA HIS A 756 23.83 -10.52 -11.41
C HIS A 756 23.63 -9.22 -10.66
N GLU A 757 24.68 -8.68 -10.05
CA GLU A 757 24.66 -7.37 -9.40
C GLU A 757 24.35 -6.25 -10.42
N ARG A 758 24.96 -6.30 -11.61
CA ARG A 758 24.67 -5.37 -12.71
C ARG A 758 23.24 -5.51 -13.22
N PHE A 759 22.78 -6.72 -13.51
CA PHE A 759 21.41 -7.03 -13.94
C PHE A 759 20.37 -6.50 -12.94
N LYS A 760 20.54 -6.78 -11.64
CA LYS A 760 19.65 -6.30 -10.57
C LYS A 760 19.72 -4.78 -10.42
N GLY A 761 20.93 -4.20 -10.50
CA GLY A 761 21.16 -2.76 -10.42
C GLY A 761 20.49 -2.01 -11.56
N ALA A 762 20.79 -2.39 -12.81
CA ALA A 762 20.21 -1.84 -14.03
C ALA A 762 18.69 -1.99 -14.06
N GLY A 763 18.16 -3.18 -13.73
CA GLY A 763 16.70 -3.40 -13.66
C GLY A 763 16.01 -2.55 -12.59
N LYS A 764 16.63 -2.34 -11.43
CA LYS A 764 16.13 -1.39 -10.42
C LYS A 764 16.19 0.04 -10.93
N ASN A 765 17.29 0.44 -11.57
CA ASN A 765 17.46 1.78 -12.10
C ASN A 765 16.43 2.10 -13.17
N PHE A 766 16.28 1.23 -14.17
CA PHE A 766 15.29 1.35 -15.23
C PHE A 766 13.84 1.42 -14.67
N SER A 767 13.46 0.49 -13.80
CA SER A 767 12.10 0.45 -13.27
C SER A 767 11.77 1.60 -12.31
N THR A 768 12.67 1.92 -11.38
CA THR A 768 12.40 2.89 -10.30
C THR A 768 12.73 4.31 -10.72
N TYR A 769 13.90 4.53 -11.32
CA TYR A 769 14.42 5.84 -11.68
C TYR A 769 14.31 6.15 -13.19
N GLY A 770 14.00 5.16 -14.03
CA GLY A 770 13.57 5.36 -15.41
C GLY A 770 12.06 5.58 -15.50
N GLU A 771 11.32 4.50 -15.80
CA GLU A 771 9.87 4.54 -15.99
C GLU A 771 9.12 5.08 -14.77
N GLY A 772 9.59 4.73 -13.56
CA GLY A 772 8.98 5.17 -12.31
C GLY A 772 9.02 6.68 -12.13
N LEU A 773 10.10 7.36 -12.55
CA LEU A 773 10.22 8.82 -12.49
C LEU A 773 9.38 9.50 -13.56
N LEU A 774 9.33 8.96 -14.78
CA LEU A 774 8.52 9.54 -15.86
C LEU A 774 7.04 9.66 -15.48
N LYS A 775 6.49 8.66 -14.79
CA LYS A 775 5.11 8.65 -14.30
C LYS A 775 4.82 9.66 -13.19
N GLN A 776 5.86 10.27 -12.62
CA GLN A 776 5.77 11.23 -11.51
C GLN A 776 6.07 12.66 -11.96
N ILE A 777 6.39 12.87 -13.24
CA ILE A 777 6.50 14.22 -13.79
C ILE A 777 5.12 14.85 -13.77
N ASN A 778 5.00 16.00 -13.11
CA ASN A 778 3.75 16.74 -13.10
C ASN A 778 3.44 17.21 -14.53
N PRO A 779 2.23 16.95 -15.05
CA PRO A 779 1.88 17.22 -16.44
C PRO A 779 1.75 18.72 -16.75
N ILE A 780 1.46 19.55 -15.74
CA ILE A 780 1.28 21.00 -15.90
C ILE A 780 2.63 21.71 -15.90
N THR A 781 3.50 21.38 -14.95
CA THR A 781 4.79 22.06 -14.80
C THR A 781 5.90 21.41 -15.64
N GLY A 782 5.73 20.14 -16.02
CA GLY A 782 6.78 19.34 -16.64
C GLY A 782 7.94 18.98 -15.69
N ARG A 783 7.78 19.18 -14.38
CA ARG A 783 8.81 19.02 -13.35
C ARG A 783 8.44 17.92 -12.35
N LEU A 784 9.42 17.44 -11.58
CA LEU A 784 9.21 16.50 -10.48
C LEU A 784 8.97 17.25 -9.17
N HIS A 785 7.83 17.03 -8.53
CA HIS A 785 7.47 17.69 -7.26
C HIS A 785 7.49 16.67 -6.12
N SER A 786 8.62 16.55 -5.43
CA SER A 786 8.76 15.62 -4.32
C SER A 786 7.93 16.03 -3.10
N ASP A 787 7.20 15.10 -2.53
CA ASP A 787 6.61 15.26 -1.21
C ASP A 787 7.71 15.22 -0.15
N VAL A 788 7.84 16.30 0.64
CA VAL A 788 8.79 16.38 1.75
C VAL A 788 8.06 16.43 3.08
N PHE A 789 8.52 15.64 4.05
CA PHE A 789 7.90 15.51 5.36
C PHE A 789 8.87 15.89 6.49
N LEU A 790 8.48 16.88 7.29
CA LEU A 790 9.14 17.29 8.54
C LEU A 790 8.87 16.34 9.72
N ALA A 791 7.75 15.61 9.69
CA ALA A 791 7.34 14.62 10.71
C ALA A 791 7.41 13.17 10.20
N GLY A 792 8.34 12.89 9.28
CA GLY A 792 8.43 11.61 8.59
C GLY A 792 9.40 10.59 9.21
N THR A 793 10.36 11.03 10.02
CA THR A 793 11.42 10.16 10.58
C THR A 793 11.54 10.32 12.09
N VAL A 794 11.91 9.25 12.79
CA VAL A 794 12.20 9.26 14.24
C VAL A 794 13.54 9.92 14.58
N THR A 795 14.33 10.30 13.56
CA THR A 795 15.61 10.99 13.73
C THR A 795 15.50 12.51 13.60
N GLY A 796 14.32 13.02 13.21
CA GLY A 796 14.11 14.44 12.92
C GLY A 796 14.59 14.88 11.53
N ARG A 797 15.17 13.97 10.73
CA ARG A 797 15.54 14.23 9.34
C ARG A 797 14.31 14.42 8.44
N LEU A 798 14.48 15.24 7.41
CA LEU A 798 13.56 15.29 6.28
C LEU A 798 13.45 13.89 5.64
N SER A 799 12.26 13.56 5.17
CA SER A 799 12.04 12.40 4.31
C SER A 799 11.28 12.82 3.08
N SER A 800 11.45 12.08 1.99
CA SER A 800 10.80 12.38 0.72
C SER A 800 10.01 11.19 0.17
N ALA A 801 8.95 11.48 -0.59
CA ALA A 801 8.22 10.50 -1.39
C ALA A 801 7.75 11.14 -2.71
N LYS A 802 7.39 10.29 -3.68
CA LYS A 802 6.76 10.67 -4.95
C LYS A 802 7.42 11.86 -5.71
N PRO A 803 8.72 11.80 -6.07
CA PRO A 803 9.66 10.70 -5.85
C PRO A 803 10.43 10.82 -4.54
N ASN A 804 11.00 9.71 -4.08
CA ASN A 804 11.89 9.73 -2.93
C ASN A 804 13.30 10.19 -3.35
N CYS A 805 13.49 11.51 -3.39
CA CYS A 805 14.77 12.16 -3.75
C CYS A 805 15.94 11.77 -2.83
N GLN A 806 15.68 11.45 -1.56
CA GLN A 806 16.71 10.96 -0.62
C GLN A 806 17.36 9.65 -1.06
N ASN A 807 16.72 8.89 -1.96
CA ASN A 807 17.22 7.61 -2.46
C ASN A 807 17.71 7.69 -3.91
N PHE A 808 17.93 8.89 -4.47
CA PHE A 808 18.46 9.02 -5.81
C PHE A 808 19.83 8.34 -5.96
N PRO A 809 20.09 7.61 -7.08
CA PRO A 809 21.40 7.06 -7.39
C PRO A 809 22.49 8.12 -7.31
N LYS A 810 23.66 7.73 -6.81
CA LYS A 810 24.86 8.58 -6.79
C LYS A 810 25.62 8.58 -8.12
N ASP A 811 25.07 7.90 -9.12
CA ASP A 811 25.66 7.78 -10.44
C ASP A 811 25.72 9.14 -11.15
N LYS A 812 26.84 9.40 -11.84
CA LYS A 812 27.08 10.69 -12.51
C LYS A 812 26.05 10.94 -13.60
N SER A 813 25.84 9.97 -14.48
CA SER A 813 24.89 10.09 -15.60
C SER A 813 23.46 10.29 -15.10
N PHE A 814 23.09 9.69 -13.96
CA PHE A 814 21.80 9.96 -13.33
C PHE A 814 21.66 11.40 -12.83
N ARG A 815 22.70 12.00 -12.25
CA ARG A 815 22.65 13.40 -11.80
C ARG A 815 22.61 14.38 -12.97
N GLU A 816 23.27 14.05 -14.09
CA GLU A 816 23.30 14.88 -15.30
C GLU A 816 21.92 15.10 -15.94
N ILE A 817 20.93 14.25 -15.66
CA ILE A 817 19.56 14.44 -16.16
C ILE A 817 18.84 15.61 -15.47
N PHE A 818 19.28 16.02 -14.27
CA PHE A 818 18.70 17.14 -13.54
C PHE A 818 19.44 18.42 -13.92
N GLU A 819 18.86 19.16 -14.86
CA GLU A 819 19.46 20.34 -15.49
C GLU A 819 18.78 21.62 -15.01
N ALA A 820 19.48 22.75 -15.07
CA ALA A 820 18.84 24.06 -15.00
C ALA A 820 18.17 24.36 -16.36
N PRO A 821 16.98 24.97 -16.39
CA PRO A 821 16.39 25.45 -17.64
C PRO A 821 17.24 26.58 -18.24
N LYS A 822 17.02 26.90 -19.52
CA LYS A 822 17.73 27.97 -20.23
C LYS A 822 17.66 29.30 -19.49
N GLY A 823 18.80 30.01 -19.39
CA GLY A 823 18.93 31.28 -18.66
C GLY A 823 19.13 31.13 -17.15
N LYS A 824 19.26 29.89 -16.68
CA LYS A 824 19.49 29.56 -15.27
C LYS A 824 20.69 28.63 -15.08
N THR A 825 21.12 28.53 -13.83
CA THR A 825 22.22 27.70 -13.36
C THR A 825 21.85 27.09 -12.00
N LEU A 826 22.30 25.86 -11.75
CA LEU A 826 22.15 25.23 -10.45
C LEU A 826 23.30 25.67 -9.54
N VAL A 827 22.96 26.02 -8.30
CA VAL A 827 23.88 26.35 -7.23
C VAL A 827 23.60 25.38 -6.08
N LEU A 828 24.60 24.64 -5.63
CA LEU A 828 24.44 23.69 -4.54
C LEU A 828 25.52 23.86 -3.50
N ALA A 829 25.20 23.42 -2.29
CA ALA A 829 26.14 23.37 -1.19
C ALA A 829 25.78 22.21 -0.26
N ASP A 830 26.79 21.60 0.34
CA ASP A 830 26.69 20.42 1.20
C ASP A 830 27.54 20.63 2.45
N TYR A 831 27.10 20.11 3.60
CA TYR A 831 27.91 20.16 4.81
C TYR A 831 29.04 19.13 4.77
N SER A 832 30.27 19.60 4.78
CA SER A 832 31.46 18.76 4.81
C SER A 832 31.61 18.02 6.14
N GLN A 833 31.48 16.70 6.09
CA GLN A 833 31.65 15.77 7.23
C GLN A 833 30.72 16.08 8.42
N MET A 834 29.49 16.49 8.14
CA MET A 834 28.55 17.00 9.14
C MET A 834 28.41 16.11 10.39
N GLU A 835 28.20 14.80 10.22
CA GLU A 835 28.04 13.88 11.34
C GLU A 835 29.29 13.83 12.25
N LEU A 836 30.50 13.93 11.70
CA LEU A 836 31.73 13.94 12.48
C LEU A 836 31.96 15.29 13.19
N ARG A 837 31.59 16.40 12.54
CA ARG A 837 31.62 17.73 13.17
C ARG A 837 30.65 17.79 14.34
N VAL A 838 29.42 17.35 14.14
CA VAL A 838 28.41 17.26 15.22
C VAL A 838 28.92 16.36 16.35
N ALA A 839 29.46 15.18 16.03
CA ALA A 839 30.03 14.28 17.03
C ALA A 839 31.14 14.93 17.86
N SER A 840 32.04 15.70 17.24
CA SER A 840 33.11 16.42 17.95
C SER A 840 32.54 17.44 18.95
N LEU A 841 31.46 18.12 18.57
CA LEU A 841 30.82 19.17 19.37
C LEU A 841 30.00 18.59 20.51
N ILE A 842 29.19 17.55 20.29
CA ILE A 842 28.38 16.96 21.36
C ILE A 842 29.22 16.16 22.36
N SER A 843 30.34 15.58 21.91
CA SER A 843 31.27 14.84 22.78
C SER A 843 32.32 15.73 23.45
N GLN A 844 32.50 16.96 22.96
CA GLN A 844 33.55 17.89 23.40
C GLN A 844 34.95 17.25 23.33
N ASP A 845 35.19 16.39 22.33
CA ASP A 845 36.48 15.74 22.15
C ASP A 845 37.53 16.73 21.66
N LYS A 846 38.51 17.03 22.53
CA LYS A 846 39.56 18.03 22.27
C LYS A 846 40.38 17.73 21.01
N THR A 847 40.60 16.45 20.69
CA THR A 847 41.39 16.07 19.50
C THR A 847 40.61 16.32 18.23
N MET A 848 39.33 15.93 18.20
CA MET A 848 38.44 16.19 17.05
C MET A 848 38.23 17.70 16.83
N LEU A 849 37.95 18.47 17.90
CA LEU A 849 37.74 19.92 17.81
C LEU A 849 38.97 20.63 17.24
N LYS A 850 40.17 20.36 17.79
CA LYS A 850 41.43 20.92 17.29
C LYS A 850 41.72 20.55 15.84
N ALA A 851 41.34 19.34 15.40
CA ALA A 851 41.54 18.95 14.01
C ALA A 851 40.77 19.90 13.07
N TYR A 852 39.50 20.18 13.36
CA TYR A 852 38.70 21.13 12.56
C TYR A 852 39.18 22.58 12.69
N GLU A 853 39.58 23.04 13.88
CA GLU A 853 40.18 24.38 14.09
C GLU A 853 41.44 24.58 13.24
N ASN A 854 42.21 23.52 13.03
CA ASN A 854 43.44 23.54 12.23
C ASN A 854 43.23 23.21 10.75
N GLY A 855 42.00 22.99 10.28
CA GLY A 855 41.73 22.59 8.88
C GLY A 855 42.24 21.17 8.53
N ILE A 856 42.38 20.30 9.53
CA ILE A 856 42.85 18.92 9.34
C ILE A 856 41.67 18.01 9.04
N ASP A 857 41.78 17.22 7.97
CA ASP A 857 40.82 16.15 7.66
C ASP A 857 40.82 15.08 8.76
N LEU A 858 39.69 14.93 9.45
CA LEU A 858 39.57 13.99 10.56
C LEU A 858 39.79 12.52 10.14
N HIS A 859 39.52 12.16 8.87
CA HIS A 859 39.86 10.84 8.37
C HIS A 859 41.38 10.64 8.26
N LYS A 860 42.11 11.66 7.78
CA LYS A 860 43.58 11.62 7.77
C LYS A 860 44.14 11.60 9.18
N LYS A 861 43.57 12.38 10.10
CA LYS A 861 43.95 12.38 11.51
C LYS A 861 43.81 10.99 12.13
N THR A 862 42.66 10.34 11.94
CA THR A 862 42.45 8.96 12.40
C THR A 862 43.42 7.99 11.74
N ALA A 863 43.66 8.11 10.43
CA ALA A 863 44.58 7.24 9.70
C ALA A 863 46.01 7.33 10.25
N SER A 864 46.51 8.55 10.48
CA SER A 864 47.83 8.81 11.05
C SER A 864 48.03 8.07 12.38
N PHE A 865 47.08 8.15 13.31
CA PHE A 865 47.18 7.45 14.60
C PHE A 865 47.04 5.93 14.48
N VAL A 866 46.15 5.45 13.62
CA VAL A 866 45.93 4.01 13.46
C VAL A 866 47.14 3.35 12.81
N ALA A 867 47.70 3.99 11.78
CA ALA A 867 48.86 3.50 11.03
C ALA A 867 50.22 3.86 11.66
N GLY A 868 50.28 4.85 12.56
CA GLY A 868 51.53 5.30 13.19
C GLY A 868 52.43 6.13 12.25
N VAL A 869 51.85 6.84 11.28
CA VAL A 869 52.56 7.69 10.31
C VAL A 869 52.15 9.16 10.47
N SER A 870 52.91 10.11 9.93
CA SER A 870 52.50 11.52 9.94
C SER A 870 51.27 11.75 9.04
N GLU A 871 50.51 12.82 9.28
CA GLU A 871 49.29 13.14 8.50
C GLU A 871 49.58 13.39 7.01
N THR A 872 50.78 13.88 6.70
CA THR A 872 51.26 14.11 5.32
C THR A 872 51.60 12.82 4.59
N GLU A 873 51.94 11.76 5.32
CA GLU A 873 52.30 10.43 4.78
C GLU A 873 51.08 9.50 4.65
N VAL A 874 49.89 9.94 5.07
CA VAL A 874 48.67 9.13 4.98
C VAL A 874 48.30 8.87 3.53
N THR A 875 48.29 7.59 3.15
CA THR A 875 47.86 7.17 1.81
C THR A 875 46.34 7.25 1.63
N LYS A 876 45.87 7.20 0.38
CA LYS A 876 44.43 7.19 0.07
C LYS A 876 43.73 5.97 0.67
N GLU A 877 44.39 4.82 0.67
CA GLU A 877 43.91 3.55 1.22
C GLU A 877 43.79 3.65 2.74
N GLN A 878 44.81 4.19 3.41
CA GLN A 878 44.78 4.41 4.87
C GLN A 878 43.66 5.38 5.26
N ARG A 879 43.46 6.46 4.48
CA ARG A 879 42.33 7.39 4.66
C ARG A 879 40.98 6.68 4.50
N GLN A 880 40.83 5.80 3.50
CA GLN A 880 39.61 5.02 3.28
C GLN A 880 39.34 4.05 4.44
N GLN A 881 40.36 3.40 4.98
CA GLN A 881 40.26 2.56 6.17
C GLN A 881 39.82 3.37 7.40
N ALA A 882 40.42 4.53 7.61
CA ALA A 882 40.07 5.44 8.69
C ALA A 882 38.64 6.00 8.57
N LYS A 883 38.13 6.18 7.34
CA LYS A 883 36.73 6.51 7.10
C LYS A 883 35.79 5.41 7.62
N ALA A 884 36.09 4.15 7.32
CA ALA A 884 35.34 3.03 7.87
C ALA A 884 35.37 3.04 9.41
N ILE A 885 36.56 3.20 10.00
CA ILE A 885 36.79 3.26 11.46
C ILE A 885 35.94 4.37 12.09
N ASN A 886 36.03 5.60 11.57
CA ASN A 886 35.29 6.75 12.07
C ASN A 886 33.79 6.44 12.11
N PHE A 887 33.17 6.11 10.97
CA PHE A 887 31.72 5.88 10.93
C PHE A 887 31.26 4.60 11.62
N GLY A 888 32.12 3.57 11.70
CA GLY A 888 31.82 2.35 12.44
C GLY A 888 31.76 2.59 13.94
N PHE A 889 32.85 3.13 14.51
CA PHE A 889 32.97 3.29 15.96
C PHE A 889 32.24 4.52 16.50
N LEU A 890 31.98 5.55 15.67
CA LEU A 890 31.18 6.71 16.04
C LEU A 890 29.79 6.33 16.59
N PHE A 891 29.18 5.29 15.99
CA PHE A 891 27.85 4.81 16.37
C PHE A 891 27.89 3.55 17.26
N GLY A 892 29.01 3.28 17.92
CA GLY A 892 29.11 2.25 18.95
C GLY A 892 29.26 0.80 18.45
N GLN A 893 29.63 0.59 17.18
CA GLN A 893 29.91 -0.76 16.70
C GLN A 893 31.03 -1.42 17.52
N LYS A 894 30.82 -2.68 17.90
CA LYS A 894 31.86 -3.52 18.52
C LYS A 894 32.81 -4.03 17.44
N ALA A 895 34.07 -4.34 17.78
CA ALA A 895 35.07 -4.83 16.83
C ALA A 895 34.55 -5.98 15.94
N GLN A 896 33.85 -6.96 16.52
CA GLN A 896 33.26 -8.08 15.77
C GLN A 896 32.21 -7.65 14.73
N GLY A 897 31.36 -6.67 15.07
CA GLY A 897 30.39 -6.09 14.15
C GLY A 897 31.05 -5.19 13.10
N PHE A 898 32.11 -4.48 13.51
CA PHE A 898 32.87 -3.58 12.66
C PHE A 898 33.57 -4.29 11.51
N VAL A 899 34.14 -5.49 11.72
CA VAL A 899 34.74 -6.30 10.64
C VAL A 899 33.77 -6.47 9.46
N ASN A 900 32.52 -6.83 9.76
CA ASN A 900 31.49 -6.97 8.73
C ASN A 900 31.13 -5.63 8.11
N TYR A 901 30.89 -4.61 8.93
CA TYR A 901 30.54 -3.27 8.45
C TYR A 901 31.59 -2.66 7.51
N ALA A 902 32.87 -2.74 7.87
CA ALA A 902 33.98 -2.19 7.11
C ALA A 902 34.12 -2.88 5.75
N ARG A 903 33.98 -4.21 5.71
CA ARG A 903 33.96 -4.98 4.46
C ARG A 903 32.75 -4.61 3.61
N ASP A 904 31.56 -4.65 4.19
CA ASP A 904 30.30 -4.59 3.44
C ASP A 904 30.05 -3.18 2.85
N LYS A 905 30.44 -2.12 3.61
CA LYS A 905 30.21 -0.70 3.24
C LYS A 905 31.40 -0.01 2.59
N TYR A 906 32.63 -0.37 2.95
CA TYR A 906 33.84 0.33 2.50
C TYR A 906 34.82 -0.56 1.73
N GLY A 907 34.54 -1.86 1.60
CA GLY A 907 35.44 -2.81 0.94
C GLY A 907 36.72 -3.10 1.72
N VAL A 908 36.77 -2.73 3.01
CA VAL A 908 37.96 -2.88 3.84
C VAL A 908 37.92 -4.24 4.53
N VAL A 909 38.85 -5.12 4.18
CA VAL A 909 39.00 -6.43 4.79
C VAL A 909 40.03 -6.33 5.92
N MET A 910 39.68 -6.82 7.10
CA MET A 910 40.57 -6.88 8.27
C MET A 910 40.15 -8.03 9.19
N SER A 911 41.10 -8.55 9.96
CA SER A 911 40.90 -9.52 11.02
C SER A 911 40.23 -8.90 12.25
N LEU A 912 39.65 -9.74 13.12
CA LEU A 912 39.10 -9.28 14.40
C LEU A 912 40.15 -8.59 15.25
N LYS A 913 41.38 -9.13 15.30
CA LYS A 913 42.50 -8.56 16.06
C LYS A 913 42.88 -7.16 15.56
N GLU A 914 42.86 -6.95 14.25
CA GLU A 914 43.09 -5.62 13.66
C GLU A 914 41.95 -4.67 14.00
N ALA A 915 40.69 -5.12 13.94
CA ALA A 915 39.53 -4.33 14.34
C ALA A 915 39.55 -3.94 15.83
N GLU A 916 39.95 -4.84 16.72
CA GLU A 916 40.12 -4.59 18.16
C GLU A 916 41.26 -3.58 18.42
N ASN A 917 42.39 -3.74 17.72
CA ASN A 917 43.49 -2.79 17.80
C ASN A 917 43.09 -1.40 17.29
N ALA A 918 42.39 -1.33 16.16
CA ALA A 918 41.86 -0.10 15.60
C ALA A 918 40.87 0.57 16.57
N GLN A 919 39.96 -0.20 17.17
CA GLN A 919 39.02 0.31 18.17
C GLN A 919 39.73 0.88 19.40
N ARG A 920 40.75 0.17 19.90
CA ARG A 920 41.55 0.62 21.04
C ARG A 920 42.29 1.93 20.72
N LYS A 921 43.00 1.99 19.58
CA LYS A 921 43.72 3.21 19.15
C LYS A 921 42.76 4.39 18.92
N PHE A 922 41.61 4.13 18.31
CA PHE A 922 40.57 5.13 18.07
C PHE A 922 40.11 5.78 19.38
N PHE A 923 39.76 4.98 20.39
CA PHE A 923 39.31 5.52 21.68
C PHE A 923 40.42 6.00 22.62
N GLN A 924 41.67 5.60 22.40
CA GLN A 924 42.84 6.23 23.03
C GLN A 924 43.05 7.65 22.51
N THR A 925 42.74 7.88 21.23
CA THR A 925 42.85 9.17 20.55
C THR A 925 41.68 10.10 20.89
N TYR A 926 40.45 9.58 20.77
CA TYR A 926 39.20 10.32 20.96
C TYR A 926 38.56 9.99 22.32
N LYS A 927 39.21 10.46 23.39
CA LYS A 927 38.82 10.18 24.78
C LYS A 927 37.49 10.82 25.17
N GLY A 928 37.21 12.03 24.68
CA GLY A 928 35.95 12.73 24.91
C GLY A 928 34.78 12.02 24.25
N LEU A 929 34.98 11.53 23.02
CA LEU A 929 34.00 10.71 22.31
C LEU A 929 33.68 9.43 23.10
N LYS A 930 34.69 8.72 23.61
CA LYS A 930 34.49 7.52 24.44
C LYS A 930 33.65 7.83 25.68
N ALA A 931 34.04 8.86 26.43
CA ALA A 931 33.35 9.25 27.66
C ALA A 931 31.89 9.65 27.40
N TRP A 932 31.64 10.37 26.30
CA TRP A 932 30.28 10.72 25.87
C TRP A 932 29.46 9.47 25.51
N GLN A 933 30.01 8.53 24.74
CA GLN A 933 29.29 7.30 24.39
C GLN A 933 28.90 6.49 25.65
N GLU A 934 29.83 6.34 26.60
CA GLU A 934 29.57 5.62 27.85
C GLU A 934 28.49 6.32 28.70
N LYS A 935 28.50 7.66 28.75
CA LYS A 935 27.48 8.45 29.43
C LYS A 935 26.09 8.22 28.82
N ILE A 936 25.96 8.38 27.50
CA ILE A 936 24.67 8.23 26.81
C ILE A 936 24.10 6.82 26.96
N LYS A 937 24.94 5.79 26.85
CA LYS A 937 24.52 4.38 27.06
C LYS A 937 23.94 4.15 28.46
N LYS A 938 24.59 4.69 29.50
CA LYS A 938 24.09 4.60 30.89
C LYS A 938 22.77 5.37 31.07
N GLU A 939 22.68 6.57 30.51
CA GLU A 939 21.49 7.42 30.64
C GLU A 939 20.27 6.84 29.91
N VAL A 940 20.44 6.29 28.70
CA VAL A 940 19.31 5.77 27.92
C VAL A 940 18.73 4.50 28.52
N VAL A 941 19.55 3.62 29.10
CA VAL A 941 19.08 2.40 29.78
C VAL A 941 18.19 2.75 30.98
N LYS A 942 18.53 3.83 31.70
CA LYS A 942 17.75 4.31 32.85
C LYS A 942 16.48 5.06 32.43
N ASN A 943 16.59 5.94 31.44
CA ASN A 943 15.55 6.93 31.15
C ASN A 943 14.66 6.59 29.94
N LEU A 944 15.05 5.59 29.13
CA LEU A 944 14.38 5.18 27.88
C LEU A 944 14.07 6.36 26.95
N LYS A 945 14.97 7.34 26.90
CA LYS A 945 14.87 8.50 26.01
C LYS A 945 16.23 9.07 25.67
N VAL A 946 16.32 9.75 24.55
CA VAL A 946 17.48 10.53 24.12
C VAL A 946 17.02 11.77 23.35
N GLN A 947 17.81 12.83 23.34
CA GLN A 947 17.45 14.10 22.73
C GLN A 947 18.52 14.65 21.79
N THR A 948 18.10 15.41 20.79
CA THR A 948 18.97 16.17 19.87
C THR A 948 19.45 17.48 20.52
N PRO A 949 20.45 18.16 19.92
CA PRO A 949 20.95 19.44 20.42
C PRO A 949 19.87 20.51 20.63
N LEU A 950 18.91 20.65 19.71
CA LEU A 950 17.81 21.61 19.88
C LEU A 950 16.59 21.02 20.60
N GLY A 951 16.67 19.84 21.21
CA GLY A 951 15.63 19.35 22.14
C GLY A 951 14.52 18.47 21.54
N PHE A 952 14.69 17.93 20.34
CA PHE A 952 13.82 16.86 19.85
C PHE A 952 14.07 15.59 20.66
N VAL A 953 13.02 15.03 21.28
CA VAL A 953 13.15 13.85 22.16
C VAL A 953 12.61 12.61 21.47
N ARG A 954 13.40 11.54 21.47
CA ARG A 954 12.96 10.21 21.12
C ARG A 954 12.77 9.36 22.38
N TYR A 955 11.64 8.68 22.44
CA TYR A 955 11.29 7.76 23.52
C TYR A 955 11.41 6.31 23.03
N PHE A 956 11.84 5.41 23.91
CA PHE A 956 11.98 3.98 23.64
C PHE A 956 10.99 3.17 24.50
N GLU A 957 10.57 2.03 23.99
CA GLU A 957 9.65 1.14 24.71
C GLU A 957 10.41 0.27 25.72
N LYS A 958 9.78 0.00 26.87
CA LYS A 958 10.34 -0.91 27.87
C LYS A 958 10.47 -2.30 27.25
N GLY A 959 11.65 -2.92 27.40
CA GLY A 959 11.96 -4.21 26.78
C GLY A 959 12.64 -4.12 25.40
N THR A 960 12.88 -2.91 24.87
CA THR A 960 13.74 -2.72 23.69
C THR A 960 15.11 -3.38 23.93
N ASN A 961 15.61 -4.15 22.96
CA ASN A 961 16.91 -4.78 23.06
C ASN A 961 18.01 -3.75 23.35
N GLN A 962 18.85 -4.02 24.36
CA GLN A 962 19.85 -3.06 24.84
C GLN A 962 20.83 -2.59 23.75
N TRP A 963 21.26 -3.48 22.85
CA TRP A 963 22.16 -3.08 21.76
C TRP A 963 21.48 -2.14 20.76
N SER A 964 20.21 -2.38 20.44
CA SER A 964 19.42 -1.47 19.58
C SER A 964 19.24 -0.12 20.26
N LEU A 965 18.84 -0.14 21.53
CA LEU A 965 18.64 1.04 22.36
C LEU A 965 19.90 1.91 22.41
N GLU A 966 21.05 1.32 22.73
CA GLU A 966 22.33 2.02 22.83
C GLU A 966 22.75 2.63 21.49
N ASN A 967 22.72 1.86 20.40
CA ASN A 967 23.14 2.37 19.09
C ASN A 967 22.26 3.51 18.60
N GLU A 968 20.94 3.39 18.78
CA GLU A 968 20.00 4.41 18.37
C GLU A 968 20.14 5.69 19.22
N ALA A 969 20.48 5.53 20.51
CA ALA A 969 20.77 6.66 21.39
C ALA A 969 22.07 7.38 21.05
N LEU A 970 23.09 6.69 20.56
CA LEU A 970 24.30 7.34 20.05
C LEU A 970 24.05 8.04 18.71
N ASN A 971 23.20 7.46 17.86
CA ASN A 971 22.99 7.96 16.51
C ASN A 971 22.10 9.21 16.46
N LEU A 972 21.03 9.25 17.26
CA LEU A 972 20.04 10.34 17.21
C LEU A 972 20.65 11.74 17.43
N PRO A 973 21.47 12.00 18.48
CA PRO A 973 22.01 13.34 18.69
C PRO A 973 22.89 13.82 17.53
N VAL A 974 23.60 12.89 16.88
CA VAL A 974 24.48 13.19 15.74
C VAL A 974 23.65 13.51 14.49
N GLN A 975 22.77 12.60 14.08
CA GLN A 975 21.96 12.78 12.87
C GLN A 975 20.91 13.87 13.01
N GLY A 976 20.33 14.00 14.20
CA GLY A 976 19.36 15.04 14.52
C GLY A 976 20.01 16.42 14.57
N GLY A 977 21.22 16.56 15.11
CA GLY A 977 21.96 17.82 15.09
C GLY A 977 22.31 18.29 13.66
N ALA A 978 22.68 17.34 12.79
CA ALA A 978 22.86 17.62 11.36
C ALA A 978 21.55 18.09 10.70
N ALA A 979 20.45 17.39 10.96
CA ALA A 979 19.13 17.75 10.44
C ALA A 979 18.67 19.14 10.93
N GLU A 980 18.85 19.44 12.21
CA GLU A 980 18.52 20.73 12.81
C GLU A 980 19.31 21.87 12.16
N SER A 981 20.57 21.63 11.78
CA SER A 981 21.40 22.62 11.10
C SER A 981 20.92 22.90 9.68
N ILE A 982 20.43 21.88 8.96
CA ILE A 982 19.79 22.06 7.64
C ILE A 982 18.49 22.85 7.77
N LEU A 983 17.64 22.51 8.75
CA LEU A 983 16.37 23.23 8.96
C LEU A 983 16.60 24.70 9.35
N LYS A 984 17.64 25.00 10.15
CA LYS A 984 18.05 26.38 10.43
C LYS A 984 18.62 27.08 9.19
N ALA A 985 19.42 26.39 8.39
CA ALA A 985 19.93 26.97 7.14
C ALA A 985 18.80 27.39 6.20
N LEU A 986 17.77 26.54 6.06
CA LEU A 986 16.58 26.82 5.28
C LEU A 986 15.83 28.09 5.73
N LYS A 987 15.90 28.45 7.02
CA LYS A 987 15.35 29.72 7.53
C LYS A 987 16.18 30.92 7.05
N HIS A 988 17.50 30.86 7.22
CA HIS A 988 18.39 31.96 6.84
C HIS A 988 18.35 32.22 5.33
N ILE A 989 18.27 31.16 4.53
CA ILE A 989 18.13 31.27 3.07
C ILE A 989 16.75 31.86 2.72
N GLU A 990 15.68 31.43 3.40
CA GLU A 990 14.32 31.97 3.20
C GLU A 990 14.24 33.48 3.37
N GLU A 991 14.95 34.04 4.35
CA GLU A 991 14.93 35.46 4.69
C GLU A 991 15.75 36.32 3.71
N LYS A 992 16.81 35.78 3.11
CA LYS A 992 17.77 36.53 2.27
C LYS A 992 17.60 36.31 0.77
N LEU A 993 17.14 35.16 0.32
CA LEU A 993 17.08 34.81 -1.11
C LEU A 993 16.04 35.66 -1.85
N ASP A 994 16.40 36.25 -3.00
CA ASP A 994 15.40 36.79 -3.92
C ASP A 994 14.65 35.66 -4.62
N TRP A 995 13.49 35.32 -4.06
CA TRP A 995 12.58 34.29 -4.55
C TRP A 995 11.93 34.59 -5.90
N LYS A 996 12.26 35.69 -6.59
CA LYS A 996 11.89 35.88 -7.99
C LYS A 996 13.01 35.43 -8.93
N LYS A 997 14.27 35.57 -8.51
CA LYS A 997 15.46 35.23 -9.29
C LYS A 997 16.00 33.83 -8.97
N ALA A 998 15.69 33.27 -7.82
CA ALA A 998 16.17 31.95 -7.41
C ALA A 998 15.13 31.16 -6.62
N GLN A 999 15.18 29.83 -6.74
CA GLN A 999 14.34 28.91 -5.98
C GLN A 999 15.18 27.79 -5.38
N ILE A 1000 14.94 27.44 -4.11
CA ILE A 1000 15.36 26.14 -3.61
C ILE A 1000 14.53 25.08 -4.35
N ILE A 1001 15.17 24.12 -5.02
CA ILE A 1001 14.48 23.08 -5.80
C ILE A 1001 14.56 21.70 -5.14
N ASN A 1002 15.56 21.47 -4.27
CA ASN A 1002 15.65 20.23 -3.51
C ASN A 1002 16.52 20.37 -2.26
N CYS A 1003 16.32 19.44 -1.32
CA CYS A 1003 17.19 19.21 -0.18
C CYS A 1003 17.39 17.69 0.00
N ILE A 1004 18.62 17.22 -0.21
CA ILE A 1004 18.97 15.79 -0.21
C ILE A 1004 20.09 15.58 0.79
N HIS A 1005 19.87 14.75 1.81
CA HIS A 1005 20.81 14.56 2.91
C HIS A 1005 21.19 15.90 3.58
N ASP A 1006 22.46 16.28 3.48
CA ASP A 1006 23.02 17.52 4.04
C ASP A 1006 23.26 18.58 2.94
N GLU A 1007 22.71 18.36 1.73
CA GLU A 1007 22.83 19.22 0.56
C GLU A 1007 21.54 20.02 0.29
N ILE A 1008 21.70 21.28 -0.10
CA ILE A 1008 20.63 22.16 -0.59
C ILE A 1008 20.96 22.55 -2.04
N ILE A 1009 19.96 22.47 -2.92
CA ILE A 1009 20.10 22.81 -4.35
C ILE A 1009 19.17 23.97 -4.68
N ILE A 1010 19.74 25.02 -5.27
CA ILE A 1010 19.07 26.22 -5.75
C ILE A 1010 19.14 26.26 -7.28
N GLU A 1011 18.03 26.59 -7.93
CA GLU A 1011 17.97 27.01 -9.33
C GLU A 1011 17.94 28.54 -9.36
N SER A 1012 18.96 29.19 -9.93
CA SER A 1012 19.11 30.65 -9.98
C SER A 1012 19.19 31.15 -11.42
N ASP A 1013 18.60 32.32 -11.67
CA ASP A 1013 18.86 33.09 -12.88
C ASP A 1013 20.36 33.38 -13.00
N ASP A 1014 20.88 33.36 -14.24
CA ASP A 1014 22.31 33.45 -14.52
C ASP A 1014 22.97 34.73 -13.95
N ASP A 1015 22.22 35.84 -13.85
CA ASP A 1015 22.67 37.12 -13.30
C ASP A 1015 22.70 37.18 -11.76
N TYR A 1016 22.16 36.16 -11.08
CA TYR A 1016 22.02 36.10 -9.62
C TYR A 1016 22.77 34.91 -8.99
N VAL A 1017 23.44 34.09 -9.79
CA VAL A 1017 24.15 32.86 -9.36
C VAL A 1017 25.18 33.12 -8.25
N GLU A 1018 25.96 34.19 -8.37
CA GLU A 1018 27.00 34.53 -7.39
C GLU A 1018 26.40 34.89 -6.03
N GLU A 1019 25.39 35.76 -6.03
CA GLU A 1019 24.70 36.19 -4.81
C GLU A 1019 23.91 35.03 -4.19
N ALA A 1020 23.24 34.21 -5.01
CA ALA A 1020 22.57 32.99 -4.55
C ALA A 1020 23.54 32.02 -3.86
N GLY A 1021 24.74 31.84 -4.43
CA GLY A 1021 25.79 31.01 -3.84
C GLY A 1021 26.29 31.53 -2.49
N LYS A 1022 26.53 32.84 -2.39
CA LYS A 1022 26.90 33.48 -1.13
C LYS A 1022 25.82 33.35 -0.06
N ILE A 1023 24.56 33.60 -0.41
CA ILE A 1023 23.41 33.45 0.51
C ILE A 1023 23.29 31.99 0.99
N LEU A 1024 23.48 31.03 0.08
CA LEU A 1024 23.44 29.60 0.40
C LEU A 1024 24.55 29.23 1.40
N GLU A 1025 25.79 29.64 1.13
CA GLU A 1025 26.94 29.40 2.01
C GLU A 1025 26.75 30.01 3.40
N GLU A 1026 26.45 31.32 3.46
CA GLU A 1026 26.22 32.04 4.70
C GLU A 1026 25.05 31.45 5.49
N GLY A 1027 23.97 31.11 4.79
CA GLY A 1027 22.78 30.50 5.39
C GLY A 1027 23.08 29.15 6.02
N MET A 1028 23.88 28.31 5.35
CA MET A 1028 24.34 27.04 5.91
C MET A 1028 25.32 27.24 7.07
N MET A 1029 26.29 28.13 6.97
CA MET A 1029 27.20 28.43 8.09
C MET A 1029 26.43 28.92 9.33
N GLN A 1030 25.49 29.85 9.14
CA GLN A 1030 24.66 30.37 10.23
C GLN A 1030 23.71 29.30 10.78
N GLY A 1031 23.14 28.46 9.91
CA GLY A 1031 22.29 27.34 10.31
C GLY A 1031 23.02 26.35 11.23
N PHE A 1032 24.28 26.05 10.94
CA PHE A 1032 25.14 25.26 11.82
C PHE A 1032 25.44 25.98 13.13
N LEU A 1033 25.77 27.27 13.11
CA LEU A 1033 26.08 28.05 14.32
C LEU A 1033 24.88 28.25 15.23
N ASP A 1034 23.66 28.32 14.70
CA ASP A 1034 22.42 28.37 15.49
C ASP A 1034 22.21 27.11 16.34
N VAL A 1035 22.72 25.96 15.86
CA VAL A 1035 22.69 24.69 16.60
C VAL A 1035 23.93 24.54 17.48
N PHE A 1036 25.08 24.95 16.97
CA PHE A 1036 26.38 24.82 17.61
C PHE A 1036 27.13 26.16 17.62
N PRO A 1037 26.83 27.07 18.58
CA PRO A 1037 27.40 28.42 18.59
C PRO A 1037 28.93 28.50 18.70
N LYS A 1038 29.58 27.41 19.14
CA LYS A 1038 31.03 27.27 19.26
C LYS A 1038 31.64 26.39 18.16
N GLY A 1039 30.86 26.05 17.14
CA GLY A 1039 31.29 25.17 16.05
C GLY A 1039 32.29 25.87 15.12
N CYS A 1040 33.33 25.15 14.71
CA CYS A 1040 34.25 25.63 13.69
C CYS A 1040 33.59 25.57 12.30
N THR A 1041 33.56 26.71 11.60
CA THR A 1041 33.00 26.85 10.25
C THR A 1041 34.03 26.75 9.13
N ARG A 1042 35.33 26.59 9.45
CA ARG A 1042 36.38 26.37 8.46
C ARG A 1042 36.09 25.09 7.67
N ASP A 1043 36.10 25.21 6.33
CA ASP A 1043 35.82 24.13 5.37
C ASP A 1043 34.51 23.39 5.67
N LEU A 1044 33.52 24.11 6.23
CA LEU A 1044 32.23 23.53 6.62
C LEU A 1044 31.31 23.36 5.41
N VAL A 1045 31.33 24.32 4.50
CA VAL A 1045 30.45 24.38 3.33
C VAL A 1045 31.32 24.66 2.11
N GLU A 1046 31.01 23.99 1.00
CA GLU A 1046 31.59 24.27 -0.31
C GLU A 1046 30.45 24.47 -1.30
N VAL A 1047 30.49 25.57 -2.06
CA VAL A 1047 29.47 25.92 -3.04
C VAL A 1047 29.95 25.53 -4.43
N GLY A 1048 29.15 24.72 -5.11
CA GLY A 1048 29.35 24.35 -6.51
C GLY A 1048 28.26 24.91 -7.41
N LYS A 1049 28.61 25.15 -8.67
CA LYS A 1049 27.75 25.78 -9.68
C LYS A 1049 27.88 25.01 -10.99
N GLY A 1050 26.78 24.81 -11.70
CA GLY A 1050 26.79 24.06 -12.95
C GLY A 1050 25.45 24.08 -13.68
N LYS A 1051 25.46 23.69 -14.96
CA LYS A 1051 24.23 23.61 -15.75
C LYS A 1051 23.40 22.39 -15.39
N ASN A 1052 23.99 21.38 -14.78
CA ASN A 1052 23.28 20.25 -14.20
C ASN A 1052 23.82 19.88 -12.82
N TRP A 1053 23.11 19.00 -12.12
CA TRP A 1053 23.45 18.62 -10.74
C TRP A 1053 24.83 17.97 -10.64
N GLN A 1054 25.29 17.23 -11.64
CA GLN A 1054 26.63 16.63 -11.62
C GLN A 1054 27.74 17.64 -11.89
N GLU A 1055 27.53 18.65 -12.72
CA GLU A 1055 28.52 19.72 -12.92
C GLU A 1055 28.66 20.60 -11.66
N ALA A 1056 27.55 20.84 -10.98
CA ALA A 1056 27.54 21.62 -9.75
C ALA A 1056 28.10 20.85 -8.54
N LYS A 1057 28.26 19.52 -8.60
CA LYS A 1057 28.66 18.65 -7.49
C LYS A 1057 30.07 18.09 -7.66
#